data_AF-A0A2U3DWX4-F1
#
_entry.id   AF-A0A2U3DWX4-F1
#
_cell.length_a   1.000
_cell.length_b   1.000
_cell.length_c   1.000
_cell.angle_alpha   90.00
_cell.angle_beta   90.00
_cell.angle_gamma   90.00
#
_symmetry.space_group_name_H-M   'P 1'
#
loop_
_entity.id
_entity.type
_entity.pdbx_description
1 polymer ?
#
loop_
_entity_poly.entity_id
_entity_poly.type
_entity_poly.pdbx_seq_one_letter_code
_entity_poly.pdbx_strand_id
1 'polypeptide(L)'
;MGSLTSSSLNGVAVMNGEVKQANGAKPSRPLEVLADRNGDTKVAAVSSQLRDLYSDSAVLKIWKTATEHLGRKNPPETFPETVPQSGPDFGVYQYRDAEFWTCGFFPGSLYCLLERSIKYPQHFLKDGGNETVTGESRQQLRDGLLQVCRDWAQPLHEMAYRTDTHDIGFIVEPALRRDYELTGNAKSLGSILTAAESLASRYNEKTSAIRSWDTFVNNHHGFSSKENCFLVIIDSMCNLDLLYYAGHHASSQRLIDIATAHAHTVRQTHLREIPSENSMYTQYSTCHVANLCSESGKVAQRLTAQGYADDSTWARGQSWGILGYAQTYNWTKDPVFLATACGLAEHFIQRMESAPLSVEVTLPNGTRTGRYVPLWDFDAPIDESDPLRDSSAGMIAANGLLLLHSSLNATGDTAGARRFFDAAMRIVKETLELCYSTDKLRLVVRDGEGGGVTVAAEHEGSGHGDPPFDAILMRATANFNRDWTDKYANHGLVYGDYYFLEAAGNMKLARGLARVRFVGLPVCPGAKLSWRRAVLPVELAVTPGLQLGAPAYRAVVRCTQPLDLSTLNQTESAGASGARGSDLVSLRGASSESPPGASRPRPPNANPPVDRGLSPGPMRRGTVLTPDAPRYAAAARLLGKLQAADDTPSAERPSTTPAWKTQGGQRRTQQSPSQASLCECSKTMAAPIAESPASRASDDNKISGTHEVAHHDNVKHDAVPSADRLADALASDKLDPWSKPLLKLYVYAVIAFLCSTMNGYDGSIFGSLPAMEGFRERFQVEKTGSKLGYISAMYTVGTIASLPVTGPACDFRGRRMGIFVGSIIVIASTILSGLAKNTSQFVAGRFFLGFGVSITRAASSIWIAEISPPNYRGVLTAFYNCTYSVGALLAAGVTRGSVQYGGDVAWQIPVWCQMICPGIVCLSVLTFPESPRWMFANRREEQALAFLTKYHGAGRSDHPLVRLQMDEYRQVITVNGSDKHWWDYSDLYKTRSDRWRMLNALLPSIWGQCSGNAVVSYYLPAMLATAGLTKSDQVLNINVGYTAISAVAAYVGAALIEKMGRRPTVIWTSVACAICFAGITGGAGAYANTKSSSAASSGIAFIFIFGWCYNFGMTPLQALYPVECLSYEQRGKGIAFVFAFVHALAFINQFCFPIALQKIGWYTYIIFIGWDFMQATVSYFFSVETRRRSLEEMSEIFEDENPVKASLRKHVAHVHVDVEEREAK
;
A
#
# COMPACT_ATOMS: atom_id res chain seq x y z
N MET A 1 -1.30 65.66 13.04
CA MET A 1 -0.13 66.42 13.53
C MET A 1 1.05 65.47 13.71
N GLY A 2 2.24 65.96 14.09
CA GLY A 2 3.49 65.18 14.15
C GLY A 2 3.45 63.94 15.06
N SER A 3 4.34 62.94 14.94
CA SER A 3 5.78 62.93 14.60
C SER A 3 6.70 63.43 15.72
N LEU A 4 7.99 63.02 15.65
CA LEU A 4 9.08 63.11 16.65
C LEU A 4 9.16 61.90 17.61
N THR A 5 10.28 61.28 18.01
CA THR A 5 11.68 61.04 17.54
C THR A 5 12.55 60.85 18.80
N SER A 6 13.48 59.88 18.82
CA SER A 6 14.84 59.89 19.43
C SER A 6 15.14 60.61 20.78
N SER A 7 16.01 60.16 21.69
CA SER A 7 16.96 59.02 21.77
C SER A 7 17.77 59.11 23.09
N SER A 8 18.68 58.14 23.34
CA SER A 8 19.86 58.24 24.25
C SER A 8 19.59 58.16 25.78
N LEU A 9 20.52 57.79 26.68
CA LEU A 9 21.81 57.04 26.60
C LEU A 9 22.24 56.59 28.02
N ASN A 10 23.17 55.61 28.11
CA ASN A 10 23.98 55.20 29.28
C ASN A 10 23.24 54.58 30.50
N GLY A 11 23.83 53.66 31.30
CA GLY A 11 25.07 52.90 31.13
C GLY A 11 25.99 52.84 32.36
N VAL A 12 26.19 51.67 32.97
CA VAL A 12 27.22 51.36 34.00
C VAL A 12 27.72 49.91 33.80
N ALA A 13 29.00 49.64 34.11
CA ALA A 13 29.70 48.35 33.93
C ALA A 13 30.01 47.68 35.31
N VAL A 14 30.92 46.72 35.55
CA VAL A 14 32.23 46.31 34.96
C VAL A 14 32.53 44.83 35.31
N MET A 15 33.55 44.25 34.63
CA MET A 15 34.34 43.04 34.97
C MET A 15 33.86 41.68 34.44
N ASN A 16 34.76 40.74 34.07
CA ASN A 16 35.87 40.76 33.09
C ASN A 16 36.50 39.34 33.04
N GLY A 17 37.05 38.93 31.88
CA GLY A 17 37.70 37.62 31.75
C GLY A 17 38.16 37.33 30.31
N GLU A 18 39.14 38.08 29.81
CA GLU A 18 39.64 37.95 28.43
C GLU A 18 40.73 36.87 28.26
N VAL A 19 40.76 36.24 27.08
CA VAL A 19 42.00 35.84 26.39
C VAL A 19 41.90 36.32 24.93
N LYS A 20 43.04 36.65 24.31
CA LYS A 20 43.12 37.67 23.23
C LYS A 20 42.93 37.16 21.79
N GLN A 21 42.62 38.14 20.92
CA GLN A 21 42.43 38.04 19.47
C GLN A 21 43.74 37.83 18.67
N ALA A 22 43.59 37.37 17.42
CA ALA A 22 44.38 37.81 16.28
C ALA A 22 43.44 38.18 15.11
N ASN A 23 43.87 39.05 14.18
CA ASN A 23 42.99 39.74 13.23
C ASN A 23 42.98 39.14 11.81
N GLY A 24 41.88 39.38 11.06
CA GLY A 24 42.07 39.91 9.70
C GLY A 24 41.38 39.25 8.50
N ALA A 25 40.04 39.12 8.47
CA ALA A 25 39.29 39.08 7.20
C ALA A 25 37.82 39.52 7.41
N LYS A 26 37.22 40.17 6.40
CA LYS A 26 35.75 40.37 6.35
C LYS A 26 35.12 39.17 5.63
N PRO A 27 34.19 38.42 6.23
CA PRO A 27 33.31 37.56 5.44
C PRO A 27 32.40 38.41 4.56
N SER A 28 32.25 38.01 3.30
CA SER A 28 31.24 38.57 2.38
C SER A 28 29.82 38.27 2.87
N ARG A 29 28.85 39.11 2.49
CA ARG A 29 27.45 38.92 2.87
C ARG A 29 26.90 37.60 2.31
N PRO A 30 26.02 36.89 3.04
CA PRO A 30 25.13 35.91 2.44
C PRO A 30 24.30 36.56 1.33
N LEU A 31 24.06 35.82 0.23
CA LEU A 31 23.25 36.30 -0.88
C LEU A 31 21.76 36.37 -0.50
N GLU A 32 21.19 37.58 -0.50
CA GLU A 32 19.75 37.77 -0.46
C GLU A 32 19.12 37.24 -1.76
N VAL A 33 18.51 36.05 -1.69
CA VAL A 33 17.72 35.51 -2.81
C VAL A 33 16.45 36.35 -2.95
N LEU A 34 16.41 37.18 -4.00
CA LEU A 34 15.32 38.11 -4.29
C LEU A 34 13.96 37.40 -4.40
N ALA A 35 13.12 37.59 -3.38
CA ALA A 35 11.72 37.15 -3.35
C ALA A 35 10.83 38.06 -4.22
N ASP A 36 11.00 38.00 -5.55
CA ASP A 36 10.18 38.74 -6.50
C ASP A 36 8.74 38.18 -6.58
N ARG A 37 7.75 39.05 -6.75
CA ARG A 37 6.32 38.76 -6.54
C ARG A 37 5.59 38.17 -7.75
N ASN A 38 6.26 37.97 -8.87
CA ASN A 38 5.65 37.51 -10.13
C ASN A 38 5.91 36.02 -10.39
N GLY A 39 5.18 35.13 -9.70
CA GLY A 39 5.31 33.68 -9.87
C GLY A 39 4.83 33.16 -11.24
N ASP A 40 3.77 33.74 -11.79
CA ASP A 40 3.08 33.18 -12.96
C ASP A 40 3.86 33.32 -14.28
N THR A 41 4.66 34.38 -14.45
CA THR A 41 5.40 34.63 -15.70
C THR A 41 6.58 33.68 -15.92
N LYS A 42 7.29 33.28 -14.85
CA LYS A 42 8.37 32.27 -14.98
C LYS A 42 7.82 30.87 -15.31
N VAL A 43 6.69 30.48 -14.72
CA VAL A 43 6.03 29.21 -15.04
C VAL A 43 5.53 29.20 -16.50
N ALA A 44 5.02 30.33 -17.00
CA ALA A 44 4.60 30.45 -18.39
C ALA A 44 5.78 30.31 -19.40
N ALA A 45 6.96 30.83 -19.07
CA ALA A 45 8.17 30.70 -19.89
C ALA A 45 8.68 29.24 -19.93
N VAL A 46 8.77 28.58 -18.78
CA VAL A 46 9.14 27.14 -18.73
C VAL A 46 8.15 26.28 -19.52
N SER A 47 6.85 26.64 -19.49
CA SER A 47 5.82 25.93 -20.25
C SER A 47 5.89 26.11 -21.77
N SER A 48 6.58 27.13 -22.30
CA SER A 48 6.70 27.34 -23.75
C SER A 48 7.96 26.73 -24.36
N GLN A 49 9.01 26.52 -23.56
CA GLN A 49 10.24 25.83 -23.99
C GLN A 49 10.12 24.30 -23.89
N LEU A 50 9.37 23.76 -22.92
CA LEU A 50 9.20 22.30 -22.78
C LEU A 50 8.17 21.70 -23.78
N ARG A 51 8.06 22.26 -24.98
CA ARG A 51 7.24 21.74 -26.09
C ARG A 51 7.96 20.63 -26.86
N ASP A 52 9.28 20.70 -26.95
CA ASP A 52 10.08 19.84 -27.84
C ASP A 52 10.27 18.41 -27.30
N LEU A 53 9.97 18.20 -26.01
CA LEU A 53 9.76 16.87 -25.38
C LEU A 53 8.63 16.06 -26.03
N TYR A 54 7.71 16.77 -26.69
CA TYR A 54 6.62 16.24 -27.47
C TYR A 54 6.74 16.72 -28.93
N SER A 55 7.96 16.97 -29.42
CA SER A 55 8.21 17.31 -30.82
C SER A 55 7.85 16.13 -31.71
N ASP A 56 7.22 16.42 -32.84
CA ASP A 56 6.86 15.39 -33.81
C ASP A 56 8.13 14.83 -34.49
N SER A 57 9.20 15.63 -34.63
CA SER A 57 10.50 15.17 -35.17
C SER A 57 11.09 14.01 -34.35
N ALA A 58 10.98 14.05 -33.02
CA ALA A 58 11.44 12.97 -32.14
C ALA A 58 10.66 11.65 -32.32
N VAL A 59 9.38 11.72 -32.71
CA VAL A 59 8.58 10.54 -33.09
C VAL A 59 9.01 10.02 -34.46
N LEU A 60 9.18 10.93 -35.42
CA LEU A 60 9.48 10.62 -36.81
C LEU A 60 10.89 10.04 -37.02
N LYS A 61 11.90 10.48 -36.25
CA LYS A 61 13.27 9.90 -36.27
C LYS A 61 13.28 8.41 -35.94
N ILE A 62 12.64 8.03 -34.83
CA ILE A 62 12.53 6.63 -34.40
C ILE A 62 11.69 5.82 -35.40
N TRP A 63 10.58 6.39 -35.91
CA TRP A 63 9.76 5.75 -36.95
C TRP A 63 10.52 5.50 -38.26
N LYS A 64 11.26 6.50 -38.76
CA LYS A 64 12.14 6.38 -39.94
C LYS A 64 13.14 5.24 -39.75
N THR A 65 13.93 5.31 -38.67
CA THR A 65 14.98 4.32 -38.38
C THR A 65 14.40 2.90 -38.28
N ALA A 66 13.24 2.75 -37.62
CA ALA A 66 12.56 1.47 -37.47
C ALA A 66 12.06 0.90 -38.80
N THR A 67 11.45 1.72 -39.65
CA THR A 67 10.85 1.28 -40.93
C THR A 67 11.90 1.07 -42.03
N GLU A 68 12.89 1.96 -42.14
CA GLU A 68 14.00 1.82 -43.12
C GLU A 68 14.88 0.60 -42.88
N HIS A 69 14.98 0.11 -41.63
CA HIS A 69 15.71 -1.12 -41.32
C HIS A 69 14.86 -2.38 -41.53
N LEU A 70 13.61 -2.40 -41.07
CA LEU A 70 12.71 -3.55 -41.27
C LEU A 70 12.46 -3.82 -42.76
N GLY A 71 12.41 -2.78 -43.60
CA GLY A 71 12.35 -2.91 -45.06
C GLY A 71 13.59 -3.55 -45.71
N ARG A 72 14.70 -3.71 -44.97
CA ARG A 72 15.90 -4.46 -45.38
C ARG A 72 15.93 -5.86 -44.76
N LYS A 73 15.50 -5.99 -43.49
CA LYS A 73 15.53 -7.25 -42.74
C LYS A 73 14.51 -7.26 -41.59
N ASN A 74 13.58 -8.22 -41.63
CA ASN A 74 12.56 -8.44 -40.61
C ASN A 74 12.47 -9.94 -40.27
N PRO A 75 12.65 -10.38 -39.00
CA PRO A 75 13.05 -9.57 -37.84
C PRO A 75 14.47 -8.99 -38.02
N PRO A 76 14.83 -7.93 -37.28
CA PRO A 76 16.15 -7.32 -37.35
C PRO A 76 17.19 -8.21 -36.64
N GLU A 77 18.35 -8.43 -37.28
CA GLU A 77 19.50 -9.08 -36.64
C GLU A 77 20.41 -8.07 -35.93
N THR A 78 20.31 -6.78 -36.27
CA THR A 78 21.18 -5.73 -35.74
C THR A 78 20.40 -4.50 -35.28
N PHE A 79 20.88 -3.88 -34.20
CA PHE A 79 20.18 -2.85 -33.44
C PHE A 79 21.00 -1.55 -33.42
N PRO A 80 20.34 -0.37 -33.51
CA PRO A 80 21.00 0.92 -33.35
C PRO A 80 21.75 1.05 -32.01
N GLU A 81 23.01 1.51 -32.03
CA GLU A 81 23.83 1.74 -30.83
C GLU A 81 24.16 3.23 -30.68
N THR A 82 24.89 3.79 -31.64
CA THR A 82 25.46 5.15 -31.58
C THR A 82 25.26 5.93 -32.87
N VAL A 83 25.38 7.26 -32.81
CA VAL A 83 25.39 8.17 -33.96
C VAL A 83 26.61 9.10 -33.86
N PRO A 84 27.65 8.94 -34.68
CA PRO A 84 28.84 9.79 -34.63
C PRO A 84 28.55 11.26 -34.98
N GLN A 85 29.12 12.20 -34.22
CA GLN A 85 29.09 13.63 -34.56
C GLN A 85 30.35 14.10 -35.34
N SER A 86 31.21 13.18 -35.76
CA SER A 86 32.41 13.49 -36.55
C SER A 86 32.88 12.25 -37.32
N GLY A 87 33.71 12.46 -38.35
CA GLY A 87 34.19 11.38 -39.23
C GLY A 87 33.27 11.11 -40.42
N PRO A 88 33.48 10.00 -41.15
CA PRO A 88 32.73 9.68 -42.37
C PRO A 88 31.29 9.25 -42.10
N ASP A 89 31.03 8.61 -40.95
CA ASP A 89 29.72 8.09 -40.55
C ASP A 89 28.87 9.16 -39.81
N PHE A 90 29.11 10.45 -40.09
CA PHE A 90 28.42 11.55 -39.41
C PHE A 90 26.89 11.39 -39.51
N GLY A 91 26.21 11.46 -38.37
CA GLY A 91 24.75 11.57 -38.31
C GLY A 91 23.96 10.31 -38.64
N VAL A 92 24.61 9.20 -38.98
CA VAL A 92 23.95 7.92 -39.27
C VAL A 92 24.10 6.97 -38.10
N TYR A 93 23.05 6.17 -37.80
CA TYR A 93 23.17 5.11 -36.81
C TYR A 93 24.20 4.05 -37.20
N GLN A 94 25.16 3.80 -36.30
CA GLN A 94 25.97 2.59 -36.26
C GLN A 94 25.19 1.49 -35.51
N TYR A 95 25.31 0.25 -35.98
CA TYR A 95 24.51 -0.90 -35.53
C TYR A 95 25.38 -2.00 -34.89
N ARG A 96 24.84 -2.70 -33.90
CA ARG A 96 25.43 -3.89 -33.25
C ARG A 96 24.54 -5.11 -33.42
N ASP A 97 25.09 -6.28 -33.18
CA ASP A 97 24.36 -7.54 -32.99
C ASP A 97 23.38 -7.49 -31.80
N ALA A 98 22.49 -8.48 -31.73
CA ALA A 98 21.53 -8.67 -30.64
C ALA A 98 22.17 -9.11 -29.31
N GLU A 99 23.43 -9.57 -29.31
CA GLU A 99 24.13 -10.01 -28.09
C GLU A 99 24.70 -8.82 -27.29
N PHE A 100 24.82 -7.65 -27.92
CA PHE A 100 25.28 -6.43 -27.26
C PHE A 100 24.19 -5.76 -26.41
N TRP A 101 24.57 -5.30 -25.20
CA TRP A 101 23.64 -4.89 -24.13
C TRP A 101 22.68 -3.74 -24.48
N THR A 102 23.00 -2.92 -25.49
CA THR A 102 22.15 -1.77 -25.87
C THR A 102 20.94 -2.15 -26.73
N CYS A 103 20.83 -3.40 -27.21
CA CYS A 103 19.82 -3.79 -28.19
C CYS A 103 18.37 -3.56 -27.72
N GLY A 104 18.10 -3.65 -26.42
CA GLY A 104 16.76 -3.46 -25.84
C GLY A 104 16.23 -2.01 -25.88
N PHE A 105 17.10 -0.99 -25.97
CA PHE A 105 16.69 0.41 -25.86
C PHE A 105 16.01 0.97 -27.11
N PHE A 106 16.33 0.49 -28.33
CA PHE A 106 15.63 0.92 -29.54
C PHE A 106 14.19 0.37 -29.62
N PRO A 107 13.94 -0.93 -29.40
CA PRO A 107 12.58 -1.45 -29.23
C PRO A 107 11.87 -0.81 -28.02
N GLY A 108 12.59 -0.57 -26.91
CA GLY A 108 12.05 0.18 -25.77
C GLY A 108 11.59 1.59 -26.13
N SER A 109 12.30 2.28 -27.02
CA SER A 109 11.93 3.61 -27.53
C SER A 109 10.66 3.57 -28.38
N LEU A 110 10.51 2.53 -29.22
CA LEU A 110 9.26 2.27 -29.96
C LEU A 110 8.09 2.00 -29.00
N TYR A 111 8.28 1.20 -27.94
CA TYR A 111 7.26 0.98 -26.91
C TYR A 111 6.95 2.25 -26.08
N CYS A 112 7.91 3.16 -25.85
CA CYS A 112 7.63 4.48 -25.27
C CYS A 112 6.75 5.34 -26.20
N LEU A 113 6.90 5.25 -27.52
CA LEU A 113 6.04 5.92 -28.48
C LEU A 113 4.64 5.27 -28.54
N LEU A 114 4.54 3.94 -28.46
CA LEU A 114 3.28 3.22 -28.36
C LEU A 114 2.51 3.54 -27.07
N GLU A 115 3.21 3.58 -25.93
CA GLU A 115 2.64 4.04 -24.66
C GLU A 115 2.07 5.46 -24.81
N ARG A 116 2.79 6.37 -25.48
CA ARG A 116 2.36 7.74 -25.71
C ARG A 116 1.13 7.81 -26.62
N SER A 117 1.07 7.02 -27.68
CA SER A 117 -0.08 7.00 -28.60
C SER A 117 -1.32 6.36 -27.97
N ILE A 118 -1.16 5.46 -27.00
CA ILE A 118 -2.26 4.84 -26.24
C ILE A 118 -2.73 5.75 -25.10
N LYS A 119 -1.83 6.11 -24.16
CA LYS A 119 -2.18 6.82 -22.92
C LYS A 119 -2.34 8.34 -23.11
N TYR A 120 -1.67 8.94 -24.10
CA TYR A 120 -1.57 10.40 -24.27
C TYR A 120 -1.67 10.85 -25.75
N PRO A 121 -2.73 10.46 -26.50
CA PRO A 121 -2.83 10.72 -27.94
C PRO A 121 -2.69 12.20 -28.34
N GLN A 122 -3.10 13.13 -27.48
CA GLN A 122 -2.94 14.58 -27.68
C GLN A 122 -1.47 15.08 -27.64
N HIS A 123 -0.52 14.20 -27.35
CA HIS A 123 0.92 14.44 -27.35
C HIS A 123 1.69 13.54 -28.33
N PHE A 124 0.98 12.94 -29.30
CA PHE A 124 1.53 12.07 -30.34
C PHE A 124 1.17 12.62 -31.73
N LEU A 125 2.16 13.19 -32.44
CA LEU A 125 2.04 13.80 -33.79
C LEU A 125 0.97 14.91 -33.86
N LYS A 126 1.24 16.12 -33.34
CA LYS A 126 0.19 17.13 -33.10
C LYS A 126 -0.44 17.72 -34.36
N ASP A 127 -1.71 18.10 -34.25
CA ASP A 127 -2.40 18.89 -35.29
C ASP A 127 -1.72 20.26 -35.49
N GLY A 128 -1.44 20.60 -36.75
CA GLY A 128 -0.78 21.85 -37.13
C GLY A 128 0.76 21.88 -36.93
N GLY A 129 1.40 20.75 -36.61
CA GLY A 129 2.87 20.65 -36.55
C GLY A 129 3.56 20.49 -37.90
N ASN A 130 2.86 19.88 -38.87
CA ASN A 130 3.30 19.65 -40.26
C ASN A 130 2.06 19.71 -41.16
N GLU A 131 2.12 20.40 -42.30
CA GLU A 131 0.95 20.54 -43.22
C GLU A 131 0.58 19.21 -43.91
N THR A 132 1.46 18.20 -43.89
CA THR A 132 1.22 16.86 -44.48
C THR A 132 0.59 15.85 -43.52
N VAL A 133 0.45 16.14 -42.23
CA VAL A 133 -0.10 15.18 -41.24
C VAL A 133 -1.63 15.24 -41.23
N THR A 134 -2.26 14.43 -42.06
CA THR A 134 -3.71 14.18 -41.98
C THR A 134 -4.05 13.29 -40.77
N GLY A 135 -5.28 13.38 -40.25
CA GLY A 135 -5.75 12.50 -39.19
C GLY A 135 -5.71 11.01 -39.57
N GLU A 136 -5.95 10.71 -40.84
CA GLU A 136 -5.85 9.36 -41.42
C GLU A 136 -4.41 8.82 -41.39
N SER A 137 -3.42 9.61 -41.83
CA SER A 137 -2.00 9.22 -41.81
C SER A 137 -1.48 9.02 -40.38
N ARG A 138 -1.96 9.84 -39.42
CA ARG A 138 -1.69 9.66 -37.98
C ARG A 138 -2.27 8.35 -37.46
N GLN A 139 -3.49 8.00 -37.88
CA GLN A 139 -4.14 6.76 -37.48
C GLN A 139 -3.43 5.53 -38.08
N GLN A 140 -3.11 5.53 -39.38
CA GLN A 140 -2.35 4.46 -40.04
C GLN A 140 -1.01 4.18 -39.34
N LEU A 141 -0.26 5.24 -38.98
CA LEU A 141 1.00 5.09 -38.24
C LEU A 141 0.76 4.50 -36.84
N ARG A 142 -0.28 4.93 -36.12
CA ARG A 142 -0.65 4.40 -34.80
C ARG A 142 -1.04 2.92 -34.86
N ASP A 143 -1.81 2.53 -35.87
CA ASP A 143 -2.32 1.17 -36.04
C ASP A 143 -1.19 0.20 -36.44
N GLY A 144 -0.24 0.64 -37.26
CA GLY A 144 0.97 -0.13 -37.60
C GLY A 144 2.03 -0.21 -36.47
N LEU A 145 2.05 0.74 -35.53
CA LEU A 145 3.11 0.88 -34.54
C LEU A 145 3.28 -0.36 -33.64
N LEU A 146 2.19 -1.03 -33.25
CA LEU A 146 2.28 -2.24 -32.43
C LEU A 146 2.98 -3.41 -33.16
N GLN A 147 2.81 -3.53 -34.48
CA GLN A 147 3.49 -4.57 -35.25
C GLN A 147 4.99 -4.25 -35.34
N VAL A 148 5.35 -3.01 -35.65
CA VAL A 148 6.75 -2.55 -35.66
C VAL A 148 7.43 -2.78 -34.29
N CYS A 149 6.74 -2.49 -33.18
CA CYS A 149 7.24 -2.78 -31.83
C CYS A 149 7.53 -4.27 -31.61
N ARG A 150 6.67 -5.16 -32.11
CA ARG A 150 6.80 -6.63 -31.96
C ARG A 150 7.86 -7.24 -32.86
N ASP A 151 7.97 -6.78 -34.10
CA ASP A 151 9.02 -7.20 -35.04
C ASP A 151 10.41 -6.87 -34.48
N TRP A 152 10.59 -5.66 -33.94
CA TRP A 152 11.81 -5.23 -33.26
C TRP A 152 12.08 -5.95 -31.92
N ALA A 153 11.05 -6.41 -31.21
CA ALA A 153 11.19 -7.15 -29.96
C ALA A 153 11.40 -8.67 -30.15
N GLN A 154 11.14 -9.21 -31.34
CA GLN A 154 11.18 -10.66 -31.61
C GLN A 154 12.51 -11.33 -31.20
N PRO A 155 13.71 -10.77 -31.47
CA PRO A 155 14.99 -11.37 -31.05
C PRO A 155 15.22 -11.35 -29.53
N LEU A 156 14.65 -10.38 -28.80
CA LEU A 156 14.86 -10.21 -27.36
C LEU A 156 14.34 -11.41 -26.54
N HIS A 157 13.36 -12.15 -27.09
CA HIS A 157 12.83 -13.37 -26.47
C HIS A 157 13.85 -14.51 -26.41
N GLU A 158 14.81 -14.57 -27.33
CA GLU A 158 15.89 -15.57 -27.32
C GLU A 158 17.03 -15.13 -26.40
N MET A 159 17.33 -13.83 -26.35
CA MET A 159 18.31 -13.26 -25.41
C MET A 159 17.91 -13.45 -23.93
N ALA A 160 16.62 -13.65 -23.64
CA ALA A 160 16.12 -13.94 -22.30
C ALA A 160 16.70 -15.19 -21.62
N TYR A 161 17.34 -16.11 -22.37
CA TYR A 161 17.96 -17.34 -21.85
C TYR A 161 19.45 -17.19 -21.49
N ARG A 162 20.03 -15.99 -21.61
CA ARG A 162 21.48 -15.76 -21.45
C ARG A 162 21.93 -15.64 -19.99
N THR A 163 22.79 -16.56 -19.57
CA THR A 163 23.41 -16.59 -18.23
C THR A 163 24.83 -15.99 -18.21
N ASP A 164 25.36 -15.55 -19.35
CA ASP A 164 26.73 -15.04 -19.53
C ASP A 164 26.87 -13.54 -19.25
N THR A 165 25.79 -12.77 -19.35
CA THR A 165 25.76 -11.31 -19.10
C THR A 165 24.90 -10.94 -17.90
N HIS A 166 25.18 -9.79 -17.27
CA HIS A 166 24.34 -9.19 -16.25
C HIS A 166 23.38 -8.11 -16.79
N ASP A 167 23.62 -7.65 -18.01
CA ASP A 167 22.89 -6.54 -18.66
C ASP A 167 21.56 -7.00 -19.29
N ILE A 168 21.09 -8.20 -18.94
CA ILE A 168 19.87 -8.79 -19.47
C ILE A 168 18.61 -8.01 -19.07
N GLY A 169 18.66 -7.21 -18.01
CA GLY A 169 17.64 -6.19 -17.70
C GLY A 169 17.57 -5.14 -18.81
N PHE A 170 18.69 -4.51 -19.17
CA PHE A 170 18.77 -3.55 -20.27
C PHE A 170 18.35 -4.13 -21.64
N ILE A 171 18.62 -5.42 -21.87
CA ILE A 171 18.22 -6.12 -23.11
C ILE A 171 16.70 -6.37 -23.15
N VAL A 172 16.11 -6.89 -22.07
CA VAL A 172 14.76 -7.47 -22.10
C VAL A 172 13.69 -6.50 -21.59
N GLU A 173 13.99 -5.75 -20.53
CA GLU A 173 12.98 -4.99 -19.79
C GLU A 173 12.41 -3.78 -20.54
N PRO A 174 13.21 -2.89 -21.18
CA PRO A 174 12.70 -1.65 -21.77
C PRO A 174 11.55 -1.83 -22.78
N ALA A 175 11.55 -2.96 -23.48
CA ALA A 175 10.56 -3.34 -24.47
C ALA A 175 9.51 -4.33 -23.93
N LEU A 176 9.93 -5.51 -23.43
CA LEU A 176 8.98 -6.59 -23.12
C LEU A 176 8.09 -6.26 -21.92
N ARG A 177 8.59 -5.45 -20.96
CA ARG A 177 7.78 -4.97 -19.82
C ARG A 177 6.63 -4.12 -20.31
N ARG A 178 6.89 -3.19 -21.23
CA ARG A 178 5.86 -2.34 -21.85
C ARG A 178 4.90 -3.13 -22.73
N ASP A 179 5.37 -4.11 -23.49
CA ASP A 179 4.50 -4.98 -24.30
C ASP A 179 3.48 -5.74 -23.43
N TYR A 180 3.93 -6.25 -22.28
CA TYR A 180 3.05 -6.89 -21.30
C TYR A 180 2.12 -5.87 -20.59
N GLU A 181 2.65 -4.75 -20.09
CA GLU A 181 1.85 -3.72 -19.40
C GLU A 181 0.83 -3.01 -20.30
N LEU A 182 1.06 -2.94 -21.63
CA LEU A 182 0.14 -2.33 -22.60
C LEU A 182 -0.81 -3.33 -23.28
N THR A 183 -0.40 -4.59 -23.48
CA THR A 183 -1.16 -5.56 -24.31
C THR A 183 -1.47 -6.89 -23.63
N GLY A 184 -0.97 -7.14 -22.42
CA GLY A 184 -1.14 -8.40 -21.70
C GLY A 184 -0.38 -9.59 -22.31
N ASN A 185 0.62 -9.34 -23.16
CA ASN A 185 1.32 -10.41 -23.89
C ASN A 185 2.07 -11.38 -22.95
N ALA A 186 1.51 -12.56 -22.75
CA ALA A 186 2.06 -13.61 -21.90
C ALA A 186 3.44 -14.13 -22.37
N LYS A 187 3.77 -14.05 -23.67
CA LYS A 187 5.11 -14.41 -24.18
C LYS A 187 6.17 -13.45 -23.64
N SER A 188 5.85 -12.17 -23.59
CA SER A 188 6.74 -11.10 -23.10
C SER A 188 6.95 -11.21 -21.59
N LEU A 189 5.89 -11.48 -20.81
CA LEU A 189 6.04 -11.84 -19.39
C LEU A 189 6.89 -13.11 -19.20
N GLY A 190 6.66 -14.15 -20.00
CA GLY A 190 7.45 -15.38 -19.96
C GLY A 190 8.95 -15.12 -20.13
N SER A 191 9.33 -14.35 -21.14
CA SER A 191 10.73 -13.93 -21.35
C SER A 191 11.29 -13.09 -20.19
N ILE A 192 10.50 -12.21 -19.58
CA ILE A 192 10.93 -11.44 -18.38
C ILE A 192 11.25 -12.38 -17.21
N LEU A 193 10.39 -13.38 -16.95
CA LEU A 193 10.63 -14.35 -15.88
C LEU A 193 11.87 -15.22 -16.15
N THR A 194 12.08 -15.65 -17.40
CA THR A 194 13.30 -16.39 -17.81
C THR A 194 14.56 -15.53 -17.67
N ALA A 195 14.49 -14.26 -18.07
CA ALA A 195 15.61 -13.31 -17.96
C ALA A 195 16.01 -13.06 -16.50
N ALA A 196 15.04 -12.96 -15.59
CA ALA A 196 15.30 -12.77 -14.17
C ALA A 196 15.98 -13.99 -13.51
N GLU A 197 15.57 -15.22 -13.84
CA GLU A 197 16.28 -16.42 -13.37
C GLU A 197 17.68 -16.55 -14.01
N SER A 198 17.82 -16.16 -15.28
CA SER A 198 19.13 -16.13 -15.95
C SER A 198 20.09 -15.14 -15.29
N LEU A 199 19.61 -13.95 -14.91
CA LEU A 199 20.36 -12.98 -14.12
C LEU A 199 20.68 -13.50 -12.71
N ALA A 200 19.70 -14.11 -12.03
CA ALA A 200 19.86 -14.68 -10.70
C ALA A 200 20.86 -15.86 -10.66
N SER A 201 21.08 -16.55 -11.79
CA SER A 201 22.13 -17.59 -11.91
C SER A 201 23.56 -17.04 -11.73
N ARG A 202 23.75 -15.72 -11.91
CA ARG A 202 25.04 -15.02 -11.73
C ARG A 202 25.25 -14.50 -10.30
N TYR A 203 24.30 -14.71 -9.39
CA TYR A 203 24.43 -14.38 -7.97
C TYR A 203 25.37 -15.34 -7.23
N ASN A 204 26.05 -14.84 -6.20
CA ASN A 204 26.89 -15.65 -5.32
C ASN A 204 26.66 -15.28 -3.85
N GLU A 205 26.35 -16.30 -3.03
CA GLU A 205 26.01 -16.14 -1.61
C GLU A 205 27.18 -15.70 -0.71
N LYS A 206 28.44 -15.92 -1.12
CA LYS A 206 29.62 -15.47 -0.35
C LYS A 206 29.95 -14.01 -0.57
N THR A 207 29.71 -13.49 -1.78
CA THR A 207 29.89 -12.08 -2.11
C THR A 207 28.62 -11.25 -1.89
N SER A 208 27.46 -11.91 -1.71
CA SER A 208 26.13 -11.28 -1.67
C SER A 208 25.88 -10.36 -2.86
N ALA A 209 26.34 -10.77 -4.05
CA ALA A 209 26.29 -9.97 -5.27
C ALA A 209 26.14 -10.83 -6.54
N ILE A 210 25.61 -10.18 -7.57
CA ILE A 210 25.52 -10.64 -8.96
C ILE A 210 26.82 -10.27 -9.67
N ARG A 211 27.44 -11.22 -10.38
CA ARG A 211 28.62 -10.97 -11.19
C ARG A 211 28.28 -10.15 -12.43
N SER A 212 28.86 -8.96 -12.55
CA SER A 212 28.80 -8.16 -13.78
C SER A 212 29.61 -8.84 -14.88
N TRP A 213 30.94 -8.85 -14.74
CA TRP A 213 31.85 -9.34 -15.78
C TRP A 213 32.57 -10.64 -15.40
N ASP A 214 32.75 -11.49 -16.41
CA ASP A 214 33.52 -12.74 -16.29
C ASP A 214 35.04 -12.48 -16.42
N THR A 215 35.41 -11.53 -17.28
CA THR A 215 36.78 -11.06 -17.52
C THR A 215 36.79 -9.56 -17.80
N PHE A 216 37.85 -8.85 -17.41
CA PHE A 216 38.04 -7.43 -17.71
C PHE A 216 39.52 -7.15 -18.01
N VAL A 217 39.84 -6.62 -19.19
CA VAL A 217 41.21 -6.33 -19.62
C VAL A 217 41.25 -5.00 -20.36
N ASN A 218 42.22 -4.14 -19.99
CA ASN A 218 42.54 -2.89 -20.68
C ASN A 218 44.06 -2.63 -20.61
N ASN A 219 44.52 -1.43 -21.00
CA ASN A 219 45.96 -1.12 -21.04
C ASN A 219 46.64 -1.05 -19.66
N HIS A 220 45.88 -1.06 -18.56
CA HIS A 220 46.35 -0.85 -17.18
C HIS A 220 45.95 -1.99 -16.21
N HIS A 221 44.89 -2.74 -16.52
CA HIS A 221 44.30 -3.77 -15.66
C HIS A 221 43.99 -5.05 -16.45
N GLY A 222 44.16 -6.22 -15.83
CA GLY A 222 43.89 -7.51 -16.46
C GLY A 222 43.40 -8.56 -15.47
N PHE A 223 42.11 -8.90 -15.54
CA PHE A 223 41.45 -9.92 -14.75
C PHE A 223 40.86 -10.98 -15.69
N SER A 224 41.58 -12.08 -15.87
CA SER A 224 41.19 -13.18 -16.77
C SER A 224 40.72 -14.45 -16.03
N SER A 225 40.76 -14.48 -14.69
CA SER A 225 40.32 -15.61 -13.87
C SER A 225 38.99 -15.31 -13.19
N LYS A 226 37.93 -16.01 -13.64
CA LYS A 226 36.58 -15.96 -13.07
C LYS A 226 36.53 -16.53 -11.64
N GLU A 227 37.49 -17.36 -11.25
CA GLU A 227 37.59 -18.00 -9.94
C GLU A 227 38.10 -17.03 -8.86
N ASN A 228 39.19 -16.31 -9.15
CA ASN A 228 39.86 -15.45 -8.19
C ASN A 228 39.30 -14.02 -8.13
N CYS A 229 38.63 -13.56 -9.19
CA CYS A 229 38.07 -12.21 -9.29
C CYS A 229 36.54 -12.27 -9.40
N PHE A 230 35.84 -11.48 -8.58
CA PHE A 230 34.39 -11.31 -8.66
C PHE A 230 34.07 -9.85 -8.97
N LEU A 231 33.95 -9.56 -10.27
CA LEU A 231 33.76 -8.20 -10.77
C LEU A 231 32.28 -7.79 -10.71
N VAL A 232 32.02 -6.67 -10.05
CA VAL A 232 30.72 -6.01 -9.97
C VAL A 232 30.91 -4.56 -10.43
N ILE A 233 29.92 -4.00 -11.13
CA ILE A 233 29.90 -2.58 -11.54
C ILE A 233 28.65 -1.85 -11.04
N ILE A 234 28.71 -0.53 -10.92
CA ILE A 234 27.60 0.29 -10.43
C ILE A 234 26.34 0.20 -11.32
N ASP A 235 26.52 0.05 -12.63
CA ASP A 235 25.47 -0.09 -13.67
C ASP A 235 24.53 -1.29 -13.38
N SER A 236 25.02 -2.31 -12.66
CA SER A 236 24.23 -3.46 -12.20
C SER A 236 23.01 -3.09 -11.35
N MET A 237 23.02 -1.91 -10.71
CA MET A 237 21.90 -1.41 -9.91
C MET A 237 20.60 -1.22 -10.70
N CYS A 238 20.67 -0.90 -11.99
CA CYS A 238 19.47 -0.73 -12.83
C CYS A 238 18.91 -2.08 -13.32
N ASN A 239 19.73 -3.12 -13.42
CA ASN A 239 19.29 -4.49 -13.75
C ASN A 239 18.54 -5.17 -12.59
N LEU A 240 18.39 -4.52 -11.43
CA LEU A 240 17.61 -5.03 -10.30
C LEU A 240 16.09 -4.88 -10.47
N ASP A 241 15.62 -3.94 -11.29
CA ASP A 241 14.17 -3.73 -11.52
C ASP A 241 13.54 -5.00 -12.11
N LEU A 242 14.18 -5.62 -13.12
CA LEU A 242 13.91 -6.96 -13.63
C LEU A 242 13.71 -8.03 -12.53
N LEU A 243 14.61 -8.10 -11.54
CA LEU A 243 14.53 -9.11 -10.47
C LEU A 243 13.37 -8.86 -9.50
N TYR A 244 13.12 -7.59 -9.15
CA TYR A 244 11.98 -7.24 -8.31
C TYR A 244 10.65 -7.45 -9.06
N TYR A 245 10.57 -7.04 -10.32
CA TYR A 245 9.39 -7.19 -11.17
C TYR A 245 9.03 -8.65 -11.41
N ALA A 246 10.01 -9.48 -11.81
CA ALA A 246 9.81 -10.91 -11.96
C ALA A 246 9.55 -11.62 -10.62
N GLY A 247 10.25 -11.21 -9.55
CA GLY A 247 10.01 -11.71 -8.20
C GLY A 247 8.57 -11.44 -7.73
N HIS A 248 8.03 -10.25 -8.01
CA HIS A 248 6.65 -9.87 -7.75
C HIS A 248 5.67 -10.73 -8.56
N HIS A 249 5.80 -10.77 -9.89
CA HIS A 249 4.90 -11.51 -10.77
C HIS A 249 4.93 -13.04 -10.59
N ALA A 250 6.09 -13.63 -10.27
CA ALA A 250 6.22 -15.06 -9.96
C ALA A 250 5.96 -15.39 -8.48
N SER A 251 5.80 -14.38 -7.60
CA SER A 251 5.79 -14.53 -6.14
C SER A 251 7.07 -15.21 -5.59
N SER A 252 8.22 -14.96 -6.24
CA SER A 252 9.52 -15.56 -5.94
C SER A 252 10.35 -14.67 -5.02
N GLN A 253 10.24 -14.90 -3.70
CA GLN A 253 11.02 -14.18 -2.69
C GLN A 253 12.54 -14.27 -2.93
N ARG A 254 13.04 -15.40 -3.47
CA ARG A 254 14.46 -15.58 -3.82
C ARG A 254 14.99 -14.48 -4.74
N LEU A 255 14.23 -14.04 -5.74
CA LEU A 255 14.67 -12.99 -6.67
C LEU A 255 14.72 -11.61 -5.98
N ILE A 256 13.76 -11.34 -5.10
CA ILE A 256 13.67 -10.13 -4.28
C ILE A 256 14.83 -10.06 -3.27
N ASP A 257 15.13 -11.18 -2.61
CA ASP A 257 16.22 -11.31 -1.65
C ASP A 257 17.59 -11.12 -2.33
N ILE A 258 17.81 -11.76 -3.49
CA ILE A 258 19.01 -11.61 -4.32
C ILE A 258 19.22 -10.14 -4.72
N ALA A 259 18.17 -9.46 -5.20
CA ALA A 259 18.25 -8.06 -5.59
C ALA A 259 18.56 -7.13 -4.41
N THR A 260 17.93 -7.38 -3.26
CA THR A 260 18.10 -6.55 -2.05
C THR A 260 19.49 -6.76 -1.43
N ALA A 261 19.98 -8.00 -1.39
CA ALA A 261 21.34 -8.31 -0.96
C ALA A 261 22.38 -7.64 -1.87
N HIS A 262 22.21 -7.73 -3.19
CA HIS A 262 23.08 -7.06 -4.17
C HIS A 262 23.11 -5.54 -3.96
N ALA A 263 21.95 -4.89 -3.81
CA ALA A 263 21.87 -3.46 -3.57
C ALA A 263 22.60 -3.02 -2.28
N HIS A 264 22.48 -3.78 -1.19
CA HIS A 264 23.27 -3.52 0.03
C HIS A 264 24.77 -3.73 -0.18
N THR A 265 25.18 -4.74 -0.95
CA THR A 265 26.58 -5.00 -1.27
C THR A 265 27.17 -3.90 -2.15
N VAL A 266 26.51 -3.50 -3.23
CA VAL A 266 26.96 -2.39 -4.09
C VAL A 266 27.09 -1.11 -3.26
N ARG A 267 26.16 -0.84 -2.33
CA ARG A 267 26.21 0.33 -1.45
C ARG A 267 27.47 0.36 -0.58
N GLN A 268 27.88 -0.78 -0.03
CA GLN A 268 29.10 -0.89 0.78
C GLN A 268 30.38 -0.88 -0.08
N THR A 269 30.33 -1.49 -1.26
CA THR A 269 31.52 -1.78 -2.07
C THR A 269 31.87 -0.68 -3.06
N HIS A 270 30.92 0.08 -3.62
CA HIS A 270 31.16 1.07 -4.68
C HIS A 270 31.13 2.54 -4.21
N LEU A 271 30.47 2.83 -3.10
CA LEU A 271 30.27 4.21 -2.67
C LEU A 271 31.45 4.75 -1.85
N ARG A 272 31.74 6.03 -2.06
CA ARG A 272 32.74 6.85 -1.37
C ARG A 272 32.00 8.02 -0.73
N GLU A 273 32.05 8.11 0.60
CA GLU A 273 31.39 9.19 1.34
C GLU A 273 32.15 10.51 1.19
N ILE A 274 31.42 11.58 0.88
CA ILE A 274 31.97 12.91 0.62
C ILE A 274 31.55 13.85 1.77
N PRO A 275 32.51 14.39 2.56
CA PRO A 275 32.20 15.36 3.60
C PRO A 275 31.51 16.60 3.03
N SER A 276 30.34 16.96 3.57
CA SER A 276 29.56 18.12 3.14
C SER A 276 28.90 18.79 4.34
N GLU A 277 29.28 20.04 4.63
CA GLU A 277 28.77 20.81 5.78
C GLU A 277 27.40 21.45 5.51
N ASN A 278 26.96 21.51 4.25
CA ASN A 278 25.80 22.30 3.81
C ASN A 278 24.73 21.50 3.03
N SER A 279 24.82 20.16 2.99
CA SER A 279 23.84 19.32 2.29
C SER A 279 22.87 18.64 3.26
N MET A 280 21.62 18.43 2.84
CA MET A 280 20.59 17.78 3.66
C MET A 280 20.77 16.26 3.77
N TYR A 281 21.64 15.69 2.93
CA TYR A 281 21.94 14.26 2.87
C TYR A 281 23.46 14.04 2.88
N THR A 282 23.92 12.96 3.51
CA THR A 282 25.30 12.46 3.34
C THR A 282 25.56 12.23 1.86
N GLN A 283 26.58 12.89 1.30
CA GLN A 283 26.89 12.78 -0.13
C GLN A 283 27.75 11.57 -0.44
N TYR A 284 27.54 11.00 -1.62
CA TYR A 284 28.31 9.85 -2.11
C TYR A 284 28.79 10.08 -3.54
N SER A 285 30.04 9.70 -3.83
CA SER A 285 30.52 9.48 -5.21
C SER A 285 30.72 7.98 -5.48
N THR A 286 30.56 7.55 -6.73
CA THR A 286 30.68 6.14 -7.15
C THR A 286 32.03 5.85 -7.80
N CYS A 287 32.72 4.77 -7.41
CA CYS A 287 33.62 4.10 -8.36
C CYS A 287 32.80 3.24 -9.34
N HIS A 288 33.31 3.05 -10.56
CA HIS A 288 32.62 2.26 -11.59
C HIS A 288 32.64 0.77 -11.23
N VAL A 289 33.81 0.19 -10.91
CA VAL A 289 34.02 -1.25 -10.71
C VAL A 289 34.52 -1.54 -9.30
N ALA A 290 33.99 -2.58 -8.66
CA ALA A 290 34.60 -3.23 -7.51
C ALA A 290 34.95 -4.69 -7.82
N ASN A 291 36.21 -5.07 -7.60
CA ASN A 291 36.63 -6.47 -7.60
C ASN A 291 36.52 -7.02 -6.18
N LEU A 292 35.66 -8.01 -5.97
CA LEU A 292 35.44 -8.67 -4.69
C LEU A 292 36.19 -10.00 -4.64
N CYS A 293 36.70 -10.37 -3.46
CA CYS A 293 37.23 -11.69 -3.20
C CYS A 293 36.09 -12.72 -3.19
N SER A 294 36.12 -13.67 -4.13
CA SER A 294 35.10 -14.71 -4.32
C SER A 294 34.88 -15.62 -3.10
N GLU A 295 35.86 -15.74 -2.21
CA GLU A 295 35.74 -16.54 -0.97
C GLU A 295 35.23 -15.75 0.25
N SER A 296 35.47 -14.44 0.30
CA SER A 296 35.29 -13.64 1.53
C SER A 296 34.41 -12.40 1.40
N GLY A 297 33.92 -12.09 0.19
CA GLY A 297 33.08 -10.92 -0.11
C GLY A 297 33.78 -9.56 0.01
N LYS A 298 34.99 -9.50 0.55
CA LYS A 298 35.74 -8.25 0.77
C LYS A 298 36.18 -7.63 -0.55
N VAL A 299 36.13 -6.30 -0.62
CA VAL A 299 36.71 -5.52 -1.72
C VAL A 299 38.22 -5.76 -1.76
N ALA A 300 38.71 -6.28 -2.89
CA ALA A 300 40.14 -6.40 -3.19
C ALA A 300 40.67 -5.13 -3.89
N GLN A 301 39.87 -4.56 -4.81
CA GLN A 301 40.20 -3.33 -5.53
C GLN A 301 38.92 -2.57 -5.92
N ARG A 302 39.01 -1.23 -5.94
CA ARG A 302 38.06 -0.32 -6.62
C ARG A 302 38.80 0.28 -7.81
N LEU A 303 38.16 0.34 -8.97
CA LEU A 303 38.77 0.85 -10.20
C LEU A 303 37.75 1.42 -11.18
N THR A 304 38.22 2.01 -12.28
CA THR A 304 37.37 2.47 -13.39
C THR A 304 37.64 1.76 -14.71
N ALA A 305 36.58 1.57 -15.49
CA ALA A 305 36.65 1.03 -16.85
C ALA A 305 36.43 2.11 -17.92
N GLN A 306 35.52 3.05 -17.67
CA GLN A 306 35.06 4.06 -18.64
C GLN A 306 35.15 5.51 -18.12
N GLY A 307 35.40 5.71 -16.83
CA GLY A 307 35.67 7.03 -16.23
C GLY A 307 37.12 7.49 -16.43
N TYR A 308 37.47 8.63 -15.87
CA TYR A 308 38.80 9.23 -16.03
C TYR A 308 39.91 8.55 -15.19
N ALA A 309 39.62 8.20 -13.93
CA ALA A 309 40.54 7.56 -13.00
C ALA A 309 39.79 6.68 -11.97
N ASP A 310 40.51 5.88 -11.18
CA ASP A 310 39.91 4.96 -10.19
C ASP A 310 39.22 5.71 -9.03
N ASP A 311 39.69 6.92 -8.73
CA ASP A 311 39.16 7.86 -7.75
C ASP A 311 38.19 8.90 -8.33
N SER A 312 38.10 9.02 -9.67
CA SER A 312 37.21 9.99 -10.35
C SER A 312 35.73 9.64 -10.24
N THR A 313 34.87 10.64 -10.45
CA THR A 313 33.41 10.51 -10.41
C THR A 313 32.84 10.52 -11.83
N TRP A 314 32.86 9.35 -12.46
CA TRP A 314 32.27 9.12 -13.78
C TRP A 314 30.76 9.40 -13.77
N ALA A 315 30.30 10.33 -14.61
CA ALA A 315 28.97 10.91 -14.46
C ALA A 315 27.84 9.91 -14.75
N ARG A 316 28.03 8.99 -15.71
CA ARG A 316 26.99 7.98 -16.02
C ARG A 316 26.85 6.91 -14.94
N GLY A 317 27.96 6.42 -14.36
CA GLY A 317 27.92 5.51 -13.22
C GLY A 317 27.24 6.13 -11.99
N GLN A 318 27.51 7.42 -11.73
CA GLN A 318 26.78 8.18 -10.70
C GLN A 318 25.27 8.25 -11.03
N SER A 319 24.92 8.45 -12.30
CA SER A 319 23.52 8.50 -12.77
C SER A 319 22.79 7.15 -12.64
N TRP A 320 23.43 6.04 -13.00
CA TRP A 320 22.92 4.69 -12.75
C TRP A 320 22.72 4.42 -11.26
N GLY A 321 23.63 4.90 -10.40
CA GLY A 321 23.43 4.87 -8.96
C GLY A 321 22.15 5.60 -8.53
N ILE A 322 21.95 6.85 -8.97
CA ILE A 322 20.76 7.64 -8.62
C ILE A 322 19.47 6.92 -9.08
N LEU A 323 19.44 6.42 -10.32
CA LEU A 323 18.28 5.74 -10.90
C LEU A 323 18.02 4.40 -10.20
N GLY A 324 19.02 3.52 -10.12
CA GLY A 324 18.91 2.17 -9.57
C GLY A 324 18.60 2.13 -8.06
N TYR A 325 19.15 3.04 -7.25
CA TYR A 325 18.74 3.12 -5.83
C TYR A 325 17.33 3.73 -5.68
N ALA A 326 16.89 4.62 -6.57
CA ALA A 326 15.50 5.11 -6.57
C ALA A 326 14.49 4.03 -7.03
N GLN A 327 14.85 3.17 -7.98
CA GLN A 327 14.08 1.96 -8.33
C GLN A 327 14.05 0.97 -7.17
N THR A 328 15.22 0.67 -6.57
CA THR A 328 15.35 -0.23 -5.41
C THR A 328 14.51 0.25 -4.21
N TYR A 329 14.52 1.55 -3.91
CA TYR A 329 13.62 2.13 -2.90
C TYR A 329 12.15 1.96 -3.29
N ASN A 330 11.78 2.15 -4.56
CA ASN A 330 10.39 2.02 -4.98
C ASN A 330 9.83 0.60 -4.80
N TRP A 331 10.67 -0.44 -4.90
CA TRP A 331 10.28 -1.81 -4.56
C TRP A 331 10.33 -2.09 -3.05
N THR A 332 11.50 -1.90 -2.41
CA THR A 332 11.75 -2.32 -1.02
C THR A 332 11.14 -1.43 0.06
N LYS A 333 10.92 -0.14 -0.25
CA LYS A 333 10.63 0.95 0.70
C LYS A 333 11.66 1.14 1.83
N ASP A 334 12.86 0.54 1.76
CA ASP A 334 13.90 0.72 2.77
C ASP A 334 14.50 2.16 2.70
N PRO A 335 14.36 2.99 3.75
CA PRO A 335 14.88 4.35 3.76
C PRO A 335 16.40 4.45 3.55
N VAL A 336 17.18 3.38 3.76
CA VAL A 336 18.61 3.34 3.44
C VAL A 336 18.85 3.59 1.95
N PHE A 337 18.05 3.00 1.06
CA PHE A 337 18.20 3.19 -0.38
C PHE A 337 17.71 4.58 -0.82
N LEU A 338 16.64 5.11 -0.21
CA LEU A 338 16.18 6.49 -0.45
C LEU A 338 17.28 7.51 -0.08
N ALA A 339 17.82 7.42 1.14
CA ALA A 339 18.88 8.31 1.60
C ALA A 339 20.16 8.18 0.74
N THR A 340 20.46 6.98 0.25
CA THR A 340 21.59 6.72 -0.66
C THR A 340 21.37 7.39 -2.02
N ALA A 341 20.19 7.22 -2.63
CA ALA A 341 19.83 7.87 -3.89
C ALA A 341 19.83 9.41 -3.77
N CYS A 342 19.29 9.96 -2.67
CA CYS A 342 19.36 11.40 -2.38
C CYS A 342 20.80 11.91 -2.21
N GLY A 343 21.66 11.16 -1.52
CA GLY A 343 23.08 11.50 -1.34
C GLY A 343 23.90 11.49 -2.64
N LEU A 344 23.60 10.54 -3.53
CA LEU A 344 24.16 10.47 -4.88
C LEU A 344 23.67 11.64 -5.75
N ALA A 345 22.39 11.99 -5.63
CA ALA A 345 21.76 13.09 -6.36
C ALA A 345 22.28 14.46 -5.93
N GLU A 346 22.41 14.72 -4.62
CA GLU A 346 23.02 15.95 -4.10
C GLU A 346 24.47 16.12 -4.59
N HIS A 347 25.26 15.05 -4.60
CA HIS A 347 26.63 15.10 -5.12
C HIS A 347 26.66 15.46 -6.62
N PHE A 348 25.84 14.77 -7.43
CA PHE A 348 25.74 15.02 -8.87
C PHE A 348 25.29 16.46 -9.19
N ILE A 349 24.29 16.97 -8.47
CA ILE A 349 23.83 18.36 -8.58
C ILE A 349 24.94 19.33 -8.17
N GLN A 350 25.60 19.08 -7.04
CA GLN A 350 26.68 19.95 -6.55
C GLN A 350 27.83 20.04 -7.55
N ARG A 351 28.25 18.93 -8.20
CA ARG A 351 29.32 18.98 -9.21
C ARG A 351 28.98 19.88 -10.41
N MET A 352 27.73 19.88 -10.87
CA MET A 352 27.25 20.80 -11.91
C MET A 352 27.12 22.24 -11.41
N GLU A 353 26.58 22.45 -10.19
CA GLU A 353 26.48 23.77 -9.56
C GLU A 353 27.89 24.39 -9.32
N SER A 354 28.92 23.59 -9.04
CA SER A 354 30.31 24.03 -8.82
C SER A 354 31.19 24.12 -10.08
N ALA A 355 30.72 23.71 -11.26
CA ALA A 355 31.55 23.65 -12.47
C ALA A 355 32.06 25.06 -12.92
N PRO A 356 33.26 25.18 -13.51
CA PRO A 356 33.80 26.46 -13.95
C PRO A 356 32.95 27.11 -15.04
N LEU A 357 33.03 28.43 -15.21
CA LEU A 357 32.22 29.17 -16.18
C LEU A 357 32.50 28.77 -17.65
N SER A 358 33.61 28.09 -17.93
CA SER A 358 33.91 27.50 -19.24
C SER A 358 32.97 26.36 -19.65
N VAL A 359 32.17 25.77 -18.73
CA VAL A 359 31.12 24.80 -19.11
C VAL A 359 29.82 25.44 -19.63
N GLU A 360 29.71 26.78 -19.64
CA GLU A 360 28.54 27.51 -20.13
C GLU A 360 28.72 27.98 -21.58
N VAL A 361 27.92 27.45 -22.50
CA VAL A 361 27.88 27.92 -23.89
C VAL A 361 26.90 29.10 -23.99
N THR A 362 27.29 30.16 -24.69
CA THR A 362 26.40 31.31 -24.97
C THR A 362 25.67 31.09 -26.29
N LEU A 363 24.35 30.96 -26.24
CA LEU A 363 23.49 30.79 -27.41
C LEU A 363 23.39 32.08 -28.24
N PRO A 364 22.97 32.01 -29.53
CA PRO A 364 22.79 33.18 -30.39
C PRO A 364 21.79 34.24 -29.86
N ASN A 365 20.94 33.88 -28.90
CA ASN A 365 20.01 34.79 -28.21
C ASN A 365 20.62 35.47 -26.97
N GLY A 366 21.92 35.30 -26.70
CA GLY A 366 22.64 35.85 -25.54
C GLY A 366 22.44 35.07 -24.23
N THR A 367 21.64 34.01 -24.22
CA THR A 367 21.42 33.16 -23.03
C THR A 367 22.57 32.18 -22.86
N ARG A 368 23.06 32.01 -21.63
CA ARG A 368 24.00 30.93 -21.30
C ARG A 368 23.25 29.64 -20.93
N THR A 369 23.76 28.51 -21.41
CA THR A 369 23.20 27.17 -21.14
C THR A 369 24.31 26.12 -21.07
N GLY A 370 24.00 24.91 -20.63
CA GLY A 370 24.92 23.77 -20.59
C GLY A 370 25.61 23.53 -19.25
N ARG A 371 25.29 24.26 -18.19
CA ARG A 371 25.78 23.96 -16.83
C ARG A 371 25.16 22.67 -16.28
N TYR A 372 23.90 22.42 -16.63
CA TYR A 372 23.15 21.23 -16.22
C TYR A 372 23.16 20.11 -17.28
N VAL A 373 24.04 20.22 -18.29
CA VAL A 373 24.45 19.09 -19.13
C VAL A 373 25.78 18.59 -18.57
N PRO A 374 25.82 17.43 -17.90
CA PRO A 374 26.99 17.00 -17.14
C PRO A 374 28.19 16.74 -18.04
N LEU A 375 29.39 16.95 -17.49
CA LEU A 375 30.64 16.47 -18.08
C LEU A 375 30.66 14.94 -18.07
N TRP A 376 31.40 14.31 -18.99
CA TRP A 376 31.48 12.85 -19.09
C TRP A 376 32.00 12.17 -17.81
N ASP A 377 32.93 12.82 -17.14
CA ASP A 377 33.45 12.54 -15.81
C ASP A 377 33.66 13.88 -15.10
N PHE A 378 33.25 13.99 -13.84
CA PHE A 378 33.29 15.27 -13.13
C PHE A 378 34.69 15.71 -12.70
N ASP A 379 35.66 14.80 -12.64
CA ASP A 379 37.04 15.05 -12.19
C ASP A 379 38.07 15.01 -13.34
N ALA A 380 37.61 14.84 -14.58
CA ALA A 380 38.44 14.95 -15.77
C ALA A 380 38.90 16.40 -16.05
N PRO A 381 40.09 16.61 -16.67
CA PRO A 381 40.49 17.89 -17.22
C PRO A 381 39.46 18.42 -18.23
N ILE A 382 39.10 19.69 -18.10
CA ILE A 382 38.12 20.36 -18.95
C ILE A 382 38.87 21.10 -20.06
N ASP A 383 38.55 20.78 -21.32
CA ASP A 383 38.88 21.64 -22.45
C ASP A 383 37.91 22.84 -22.41
N GLU A 384 38.45 24.06 -22.35
CA GLU A 384 37.62 25.28 -22.28
C GLU A 384 36.99 25.68 -23.62
N SER A 385 37.36 25.01 -24.73
CA SER A 385 36.87 25.30 -26.09
C SER A 385 35.70 24.40 -26.52
N ASP A 386 35.74 23.09 -26.23
CA ASP A 386 34.58 22.19 -26.32
C ASP A 386 34.55 21.23 -25.11
N PRO A 387 33.95 21.63 -23.97
CA PRO A 387 33.86 20.78 -22.79
C PRO A 387 33.11 19.47 -23.07
N LEU A 388 33.79 18.34 -22.89
CA LEU A 388 33.27 17.01 -23.21
C LEU A 388 32.18 16.56 -22.23
N ARG A 389 31.02 16.15 -22.76
CA ARG A 389 29.76 15.97 -22.01
C ARG A 389 29.19 14.56 -22.14
N ASP A 390 28.28 14.22 -21.22
CA ASP A 390 27.40 13.07 -21.38
C ASP A 390 25.92 13.44 -21.18
N SER A 391 25.26 13.87 -22.26
CA SER A 391 23.80 14.11 -22.27
C SER A 391 22.98 12.88 -21.87
N SER A 392 23.48 11.66 -22.11
CA SER A 392 22.80 10.42 -21.69
C SER A 392 22.81 10.25 -20.16
N ALA A 393 23.94 10.54 -19.49
CA ALA A 393 24.02 10.63 -18.03
C ALA A 393 23.03 11.68 -17.49
N GLY A 394 22.88 12.82 -18.18
CA GLY A 394 21.86 13.82 -17.85
C GLY A 394 20.44 13.25 -17.85
N MET A 395 20.04 12.51 -18.89
CA MET A 395 18.69 11.92 -18.97
C MET A 395 18.48 10.79 -17.95
N ILE A 396 19.49 9.95 -17.71
CA ILE A 396 19.44 8.90 -16.67
C ILE A 396 19.27 9.53 -15.28
N ALA A 397 20.04 10.57 -14.95
CA ALA A 397 19.91 11.30 -13.70
C ALA A 397 18.54 11.99 -13.58
N ALA A 398 18.00 12.56 -14.66
CA ALA A 398 16.66 13.15 -14.66
C ALA A 398 15.54 12.14 -14.36
N ASN A 399 15.65 10.90 -14.85
CA ASN A 399 14.73 9.81 -14.49
C ASN A 399 14.79 9.52 -12.97
N GLY A 400 15.99 9.31 -12.43
CA GLY A 400 16.19 9.06 -10.99
C GLY A 400 15.70 10.22 -10.10
N LEU A 401 16.00 11.47 -10.48
CA LEU A 401 15.54 12.67 -9.77
C LEU A 401 14.01 12.82 -9.79
N LEU A 402 13.33 12.45 -10.88
CA LEU A 402 11.86 12.43 -10.94
C LEU A 402 11.26 11.32 -10.06
N LEU A 403 11.91 10.15 -9.98
CA LEU A 403 11.52 9.08 -9.04
C LEU A 403 11.73 9.51 -7.58
N LEU A 404 12.82 10.23 -7.27
CA LEU A 404 13.05 10.83 -5.96
C LEU A 404 12.00 11.88 -5.59
N HIS A 405 11.60 12.76 -6.51
CA HIS A 405 10.51 13.70 -6.30
C HIS A 405 9.21 13.02 -5.87
N SER A 406 8.81 11.96 -6.57
CA SER A 406 7.62 11.16 -6.22
C SER A 406 7.78 10.46 -4.87
N SER A 407 8.97 9.90 -4.60
CA SER A 407 9.30 9.20 -3.35
C SER A 407 9.23 10.10 -2.12
N LEU A 408 9.84 11.29 -2.19
CA LEU A 408 9.92 12.24 -1.08
C LEU A 408 8.58 12.95 -0.81
N ASN A 409 7.77 13.19 -1.85
CA ASN A 409 6.39 13.63 -1.65
C ASN A 409 5.55 12.59 -0.89
N ALA A 410 5.83 11.29 -1.07
CA ALA A 410 5.14 10.21 -0.34
C ALA A 410 5.60 10.07 1.12
N THR A 411 6.85 10.43 1.44
CA THR A 411 7.35 10.49 2.84
C THR A 411 7.03 11.81 3.55
N GLY A 412 6.68 12.86 2.80
CA GLY A 412 6.32 14.19 3.31
C GLY A 412 7.44 15.23 3.20
N ASP A 413 8.63 14.88 2.70
CA ASP A 413 9.70 15.85 2.41
C ASP A 413 9.40 16.63 1.11
N THR A 414 8.51 17.62 1.25
CA THR A 414 8.16 18.55 0.17
C THR A 414 9.33 19.47 -0.25
N ALA A 415 10.40 19.58 0.56
CA ALA A 415 11.54 20.44 0.29
C ALA A 415 12.55 19.73 -0.63
N GLY A 416 13.00 18.53 -0.25
CA GLY A 416 13.83 17.68 -1.11
C GLY A 416 13.10 17.26 -2.38
N ALA A 417 11.80 16.93 -2.28
CA ALA A 417 10.98 16.65 -3.46
C ALA A 417 10.97 17.82 -4.46
N ARG A 418 10.89 19.08 -3.99
CA ARG A 418 10.98 20.24 -4.89
C ARG A 418 12.39 20.43 -5.45
N ARG A 419 13.45 20.32 -4.63
CA ARG A 419 14.84 20.49 -5.08
C ARG A 419 15.20 19.52 -6.21
N PHE A 420 14.87 18.23 -6.06
CA PHE A 420 15.19 17.24 -7.09
C PHE A 420 14.31 17.39 -8.36
N PHE A 421 13.06 17.85 -8.24
CA PHE A 421 12.25 18.21 -9.41
C PHE A 421 12.80 19.42 -10.17
N ASP A 422 13.13 20.50 -9.46
CA ASP A 422 13.71 21.70 -10.08
C ASP A 422 15.06 21.39 -10.75
N ALA A 423 15.88 20.51 -10.15
CA ALA A 423 17.10 20.01 -10.75
C ALA A 423 16.85 19.17 -12.02
N ALA A 424 15.92 18.20 -11.97
CA ALA A 424 15.55 17.39 -13.14
C ALA A 424 15.06 18.27 -14.31
N MET A 425 14.24 19.28 -14.02
CA MET A 425 13.75 20.21 -15.06
C MET A 425 14.85 21.11 -15.62
N ARG A 426 15.88 21.49 -14.84
CA ARG A 426 17.07 22.18 -15.38
C ARG A 426 17.89 21.30 -16.30
N ILE A 427 18.18 20.05 -15.89
CA ILE A 427 18.95 19.08 -16.71
C ILE A 427 18.23 18.82 -18.04
N VAL A 428 16.92 18.55 -18.00
CA VAL A 428 16.10 18.38 -19.21
C VAL A 428 16.09 19.64 -20.08
N LYS A 429 15.95 20.84 -19.49
CA LYS A 429 15.94 22.10 -20.25
C LYS A 429 17.27 22.38 -20.94
N GLU A 430 18.39 22.27 -20.24
CA GLU A 430 19.70 22.61 -20.82
C GLU A 430 20.20 21.51 -21.78
N THR A 431 19.78 20.25 -21.59
CA THR A 431 19.97 19.19 -22.59
C THR A 431 19.18 19.48 -23.86
N LEU A 432 17.94 20.00 -23.76
CA LEU A 432 17.20 20.48 -24.95
C LEU A 432 17.91 21.66 -25.63
N GLU A 433 18.39 22.65 -24.87
CA GLU A 433 19.00 23.86 -25.44
C GLU A 433 20.40 23.66 -26.05
N LEU A 434 21.13 22.60 -25.67
CA LEU A 434 22.51 22.34 -26.13
C LEU A 434 22.70 21.03 -26.91
N CYS A 435 21.81 20.04 -26.73
CA CYS A 435 22.02 18.66 -27.20
C CYS A 435 20.86 18.08 -28.01
N TYR A 436 19.72 18.76 -28.15
CA TYR A 436 18.63 18.28 -29.01
C TYR A 436 18.96 18.51 -30.49
N SER A 437 18.69 17.52 -31.34
CA SER A 437 18.98 17.59 -32.77
C SER A 437 17.98 18.49 -33.52
N THR A 438 18.49 19.47 -34.28
CA THR A 438 17.71 20.56 -34.90
C THR A 438 17.01 20.18 -36.20
N ASP A 439 17.32 19.04 -36.78
CA ASP A 439 16.76 18.57 -38.04
C ASP A 439 15.27 18.23 -37.92
N LYS A 440 14.55 18.57 -39.00
CA LYS A 440 13.11 18.38 -39.10
C LYS A 440 12.78 17.28 -40.09
N LEU A 441 11.93 16.37 -39.64
CA LEU A 441 11.29 15.37 -40.48
C LEU A 441 9.82 15.74 -40.70
N ARG A 442 9.31 15.44 -41.89
CA ARG A 442 7.91 15.51 -42.28
C ARG A 442 7.36 14.10 -42.50
N LEU A 443 6.08 13.92 -42.24
CA LEU A 443 5.37 12.69 -42.59
C LEU A 443 5.10 12.69 -44.10
N VAL A 444 5.35 11.56 -44.78
CA VAL A 444 5.14 11.42 -46.23
C VAL A 444 4.42 10.10 -46.50
N VAL A 445 3.30 10.20 -47.21
CA VAL A 445 2.50 9.05 -47.63
C VAL A 445 3.00 8.57 -48.99
N ARG A 446 3.20 7.25 -49.15
CA ARG A 446 3.68 6.60 -50.37
C ARG A 446 2.80 5.40 -50.70
N ASP A 447 2.43 5.26 -51.97
CA ASP A 447 1.77 4.04 -52.46
C ASP A 447 2.77 2.87 -52.45
N GLY A 448 2.41 1.78 -51.76
CA GLY A 448 3.23 0.58 -51.65
C GLY A 448 2.99 -0.42 -52.78
N GLU A 449 4.01 -1.22 -53.09
CA GLU A 449 3.91 -2.30 -54.08
C GLU A 449 2.86 -3.35 -53.63
N GLY A 450 1.71 -3.34 -54.31
CA GLY A 450 0.53 -4.13 -53.93
C GLY A 450 -0.74 -3.31 -53.70
N GLY A 451 -0.67 -1.98 -53.73
CA GLY A 451 -1.84 -1.09 -53.59
C GLY A 451 -2.24 -0.77 -52.15
N GLY A 452 -1.39 -1.12 -51.17
CA GLY A 452 -1.50 -0.65 -49.79
C GLY A 452 -0.76 0.67 -49.60
N VAL A 453 -1.38 1.63 -48.92
CA VAL A 453 -0.76 2.92 -48.58
C VAL A 453 0.23 2.75 -47.44
N THR A 454 1.42 3.36 -47.55
CA THR A 454 2.51 3.28 -46.56
C THR A 454 2.90 4.66 -46.05
N VAL A 455 3.25 4.77 -44.76
CA VAL A 455 3.55 6.04 -44.10
C VAL A 455 5.03 6.09 -43.72
N ALA A 456 5.80 6.90 -44.46
CA ALA A 456 7.22 7.15 -44.26
C ALA A 456 7.47 8.50 -43.57
N ALA A 457 8.73 8.75 -43.20
CA ALA A 457 9.19 10.05 -42.74
C ALA A 457 10.44 10.48 -43.53
N GLU A 458 10.47 11.73 -44.00
CA GLU A 458 11.56 12.30 -44.79
C GLU A 458 12.09 13.57 -44.13
N HIS A 459 13.38 13.88 -44.28
CA HIS A 459 13.91 15.18 -43.88
C HIS A 459 13.31 16.30 -44.74
N GLU A 460 12.98 17.45 -44.14
CA GLU A 460 12.57 18.63 -44.90
C GLU A 460 13.76 19.16 -45.74
N GLY A 461 13.53 19.40 -47.04
CA GLY A 461 14.55 19.90 -47.96
C GLY A 461 15.10 21.25 -47.51
N SER A 462 16.33 21.27 -47.02
CA SER A 462 16.82 22.38 -46.19
C SER A 462 17.22 23.62 -46.99
N GLY A 463 16.48 24.71 -46.77
CA GLY A 463 16.96 26.06 -47.06
C GLY A 463 18.07 26.53 -46.08
N HIS A 464 18.34 25.76 -45.02
CA HIS A 464 19.28 26.07 -43.94
C HIS A 464 20.15 24.86 -43.56
N GLY A 465 21.29 24.71 -44.25
CA GLY A 465 22.60 24.39 -43.66
C GLY A 465 22.88 23.02 -43.02
N ASP A 466 22.06 22.59 -42.06
CA ASP A 466 22.44 21.52 -41.11
C ASP A 466 22.32 20.11 -41.74
N PRO A 467 23.33 19.24 -41.56
CA PRO A 467 23.26 17.85 -42.02
C PRO A 467 22.28 17.01 -41.17
N PRO A 468 21.65 15.96 -41.76
CA PRO A 468 20.74 15.07 -41.03
C PRO A 468 21.45 14.28 -39.93
N PHE A 469 20.71 13.93 -38.88
CA PHE A 469 21.21 13.19 -37.72
C PHE A 469 20.11 12.24 -37.23
N ASP A 470 20.34 10.93 -37.15
CA ASP A 470 19.26 9.97 -36.90
C ASP A 470 18.76 9.94 -35.43
N ALA A 471 19.61 10.26 -34.45
CA ALA A 471 19.25 10.29 -33.03
C ALA A 471 18.53 11.60 -32.61
N ILE A 472 17.85 11.56 -31.46
CA ILE A 472 17.18 12.71 -30.85
C ILE A 472 18.20 13.60 -30.12
N LEU A 473 19.13 12.98 -29.37
CA LEU A 473 20.15 13.68 -28.59
C LEU A 473 21.57 13.50 -29.14
N MET A 474 22.35 14.56 -28.98
CA MET A 474 23.78 14.70 -29.28
C MET A 474 24.62 14.81 -27.99
N ARG A 475 25.95 14.91 -28.12
CA ARG A 475 26.90 15.24 -27.03
C ARG A 475 26.83 14.28 -25.83
N ALA A 476 26.64 12.99 -26.12
CA ALA A 476 26.83 11.91 -25.16
C ALA A 476 28.24 11.31 -25.29
N THR A 477 28.79 10.83 -24.17
CA THR A 477 30.14 10.24 -24.12
C THR A 477 30.10 8.95 -23.32
N ALA A 478 30.04 7.83 -24.03
CA ALA A 478 30.02 6.52 -23.41
C ALA A 478 31.35 6.20 -22.71
N ASN A 479 32.49 6.44 -23.38
CA ASN A 479 33.82 6.14 -22.84
C ASN A 479 34.89 7.07 -23.43
N PHE A 480 35.68 7.73 -22.57
CA PHE A 480 36.87 8.50 -22.98
C PHE A 480 38.13 8.16 -22.14
N ASN A 481 38.08 7.07 -21.38
CA ASN A 481 39.21 6.57 -20.59
C ASN A 481 40.47 6.40 -21.46
N ARG A 482 41.64 6.81 -20.96
CA ARG A 482 42.91 6.78 -21.70
C ARG A 482 43.46 5.37 -21.92
N ASP A 483 43.12 4.45 -21.01
CA ASP A 483 43.61 3.08 -20.94
C ASP A 483 42.70 2.12 -21.73
N TRP A 484 41.71 2.66 -22.46
CA TRP A 484 40.85 1.95 -23.42
C TRP A 484 41.21 2.31 -24.87
N THR A 485 41.14 1.33 -25.78
CA THR A 485 41.37 1.56 -27.22
C THR A 485 40.17 2.24 -27.89
N ASP A 486 38.97 1.74 -27.58
CA ASP A 486 37.74 2.08 -28.28
C ASP A 486 37.03 3.21 -27.53
N LYS A 487 37.24 4.46 -27.98
CA LYS A 487 36.66 5.65 -27.36
C LYS A 487 35.38 6.06 -28.07
N TYR A 488 34.34 6.29 -27.27
CA TYR A 488 32.98 6.60 -27.70
C TYR A 488 32.60 7.94 -27.06
N ALA A 489 32.86 9.04 -27.76
CA ALA A 489 32.78 10.41 -27.24
C ALA A 489 32.16 11.36 -28.27
N ASN A 490 31.34 12.34 -27.83
CA ASN A 490 30.53 13.19 -28.70
C ASN A 490 29.75 12.38 -29.77
N HIS A 491 28.86 11.50 -29.31
CA HIS A 491 27.91 10.75 -30.12
C HIS A 491 26.46 11.05 -29.67
N GLY A 492 25.47 10.71 -30.51
CA GLY A 492 24.14 10.33 -30.03
C GLY A 492 24.13 8.87 -29.59
N LEU A 493 23.33 8.51 -28.59
CA LEU A 493 23.31 7.15 -28.01
C LEU A 493 21.88 6.67 -27.80
N VAL A 494 21.58 5.46 -28.27
CA VAL A 494 20.23 4.86 -28.29
C VAL A 494 19.53 4.87 -26.92
N TYR A 495 20.27 4.65 -25.84
CA TYR A 495 19.72 4.66 -24.49
C TYR A 495 19.49 6.09 -23.95
N GLY A 496 20.22 7.09 -24.44
CA GLY A 496 19.96 8.50 -24.14
C GLY A 496 18.61 8.95 -24.73
N ASP A 497 18.33 8.56 -25.97
CA ASP A 497 17.04 8.78 -26.63
C ASP A 497 15.89 8.05 -25.91
N TYR A 498 16.10 6.81 -25.48
CA TYR A 498 15.14 6.07 -24.65
C TYR A 498 14.81 6.83 -23.34
N TYR A 499 15.83 7.21 -22.56
CA TYR A 499 15.63 7.87 -21.27
C TYR A 499 15.05 9.29 -21.41
N PHE A 500 15.27 9.96 -22.55
CA PHE A 500 14.60 11.21 -22.94
C PHE A 500 13.09 10.99 -23.16
N LEU A 501 12.71 9.97 -23.95
CA LEU A 501 11.30 9.63 -24.19
C LEU A 501 10.58 9.21 -22.90
N GLU A 502 11.29 8.48 -22.03
CA GLU A 502 10.79 7.97 -20.74
C GLU A 502 10.56 9.09 -19.70
N ALA A 503 11.60 9.77 -19.21
CA ALA A 503 11.45 10.78 -18.16
C ALA A 503 10.66 12.00 -18.63
N ALA A 504 11.17 12.63 -19.68
CA ALA A 504 10.81 14.00 -20.00
C ALA A 504 9.49 14.07 -20.76
N GLY A 505 9.21 13.05 -21.58
CA GLY A 505 7.90 12.79 -22.16
C GLY A 505 6.96 12.05 -21.21
N ASN A 506 7.11 10.72 -21.12
CA ASN A 506 6.04 9.85 -20.61
C ASN A 506 5.83 9.96 -19.08
N MET A 507 6.88 9.91 -18.25
CA MET A 507 6.74 10.02 -16.79
C MET A 507 6.16 11.38 -16.37
N LYS A 508 6.47 12.45 -17.10
CA LYS A 508 5.93 13.79 -16.84
C LYS A 508 4.43 13.87 -17.10
N LEU A 509 3.94 13.18 -18.14
CA LEU A 509 2.51 13.04 -18.43
C LEU A 509 1.81 12.15 -17.38
N ALA A 510 2.39 10.98 -17.08
CA ALA A 510 1.86 10.03 -16.10
C ALA A 510 1.70 10.58 -14.69
N ARG A 511 2.50 11.59 -14.31
CA ARG A 511 2.47 12.22 -12.99
C ARG A 511 1.66 13.54 -12.95
N GLY A 512 0.95 13.88 -14.03
CA GLY A 512 0.11 15.09 -14.12
C GLY A 512 0.91 16.40 -14.17
N LEU A 513 2.21 16.34 -14.44
CA LEU A 513 3.14 17.48 -14.40
C LEU A 513 3.10 18.34 -15.68
N ALA A 514 2.25 17.99 -16.64
CA ALA A 514 1.89 18.81 -17.80
C ALA A 514 0.49 19.42 -17.59
N ARG A 515 0.42 20.69 -17.17
CA ARG A 515 -0.87 21.39 -17.02
C ARG A 515 -1.53 21.63 -18.38
N VAL A 516 -2.70 21.04 -18.58
CA VAL A 516 -3.58 21.29 -19.72
C VAL A 516 -4.03 22.75 -19.73
N ARG A 517 -3.86 23.45 -20.85
CA ARG A 517 -4.54 24.72 -21.13
C ARG A 517 -5.87 24.45 -21.82
N PHE A 518 -6.99 24.61 -21.12
CA PHE A 518 -8.26 24.84 -21.80
C PHE A 518 -8.25 26.24 -22.43
N VAL A 519 -8.64 26.33 -23.70
CA VAL A 519 -8.67 27.59 -24.46
C VAL A 519 -10.10 28.07 -24.59
N GLY A 520 -10.37 29.27 -24.07
CA GLY A 520 -11.46 30.14 -24.51
C GLY A 520 -12.89 29.78 -24.09
N LEU A 521 -13.44 30.55 -23.15
CA LEU A 521 -14.66 31.37 -23.30
C LEU A 521 -14.71 32.38 -22.12
N PRO A 522 -15.41 33.52 -22.21
CA PRO A 522 -15.04 34.73 -21.49
C PRO A 522 -15.48 34.78 -20.01
N VAL A 523 -14.60 35.29 -19.16
CA VAL A 523 -14.91 35.68 -17.77
C VAL A 523 -15.30 37.17 -17.73
N CYS A 524 -16.52 37.47 -17.29
CA CYS A 524 -16.92 38.85 -17.00
C CYS A 524 -16.22 39.38 -15.73
N PRO A 525 -15.48 40.50 -15.77
CA PRO A 525 -14.80 41.05 -14.59
C PRO A 525 -15.72 41.99 -13.80
N GLY A 526 -16.02 41.70 -12.53
CA GLY A 526 -16.77 42.70 -11.72
C GLY A 526 -17.42 42.29 -10.40
N ALA A 527 -16.71 41.67 -9.44
CA ALA A 527 -17.19 41.62 -8.05
C ALA A 527 -16.04 41.56 -7.03
N LYS A 528 -15.59 42.70 -6.52
CA LYS A 528 -14.70 42.76 -5.34
C LYS A 528 -15.55 42.61 -4.07
N LEU A 529 -15.52 41.44 -3.43
CA LEU A 529 -15.91 41.30 -2.02
C LEU A 529 -14.72 40.80 -1.20
N SER A 530 -14.30 41.59 -0.21
CA SER A 530 -13.15 41.28 0.63
C SER A 530 -13.55 40.47 1.86
N TRP A 531 -13.07 39.23 1.96
CA TRP A 531 -13.17 38.43 3.19
C TRP A 531 -11.79 38.24 3.83
N ARG A 532 -11.40 39.22 4.67
CA ARG A 532 -10.41 39.01 5.73
C ARG A 532 -11.15 38.47 6.96
N ARG A 533 -10.53 37.52 7.68
CA ARG A 533 -11.01 36.87 8.93
C ARG A 533 -12.31 36.06 8.81
N ALA A 534 -12.20 34.75 8.61
CA ALA A 534 -13.20 33.76 9.07
C ALA A 534 -12.64 32.31 9.08
N VAL A 535 -11.49 32.07 9.72
CA VAL A 535 -11.05 30.70 10.08
C VAL A 535 -10.70 30.71 11.57
N LEU A 536 -11.51 30.03 12.37
CA LEU A 536 -11.26 29.81 13.79
C LEU A 536 -10.29 28.63 13.95
N PRO A 537 -9.16 28.78 14.68
CA PRO A 537 -8.47 27.62 15.20
C PRO A 537 -9.31 26.99 16.32
N VAL A 538 -9.34 25.67 16.40
CA VAL A 538 -9.95 24.96 17.55
C VAL A 538 -8.90 24.86 18.66
N GLU A 539 -8.57 26.01 19.25
CA GLU A 539 -7.88 26.06 20.54
C GLU A 539 -8.89 25.78 21.65
N LEU A 540 -8.57 24.86 22.58
CA LEU A 540 -9.34 24.70 23.81
C LEU A 540 -9.07 25.89 24.74
N ALA A 541 -9.84 26.96 24.56
CA ALA A 541 -9.83 28.12 25.44
C ALA A 541 -10.43 27.80 26.82
N VAL A 542 -9.64 27.13 27.67
CA VAL A 542 -9.90 27.07 29.12
C VAL A 542 -9.63 28.45 29.70
N THR A 543 -10.69 29.23 29.95
CA THR A 543 -10.57 30.54 30.60
C THR A 543 -10.17 30.39 32.08
N PRO A 544 -9.02 30.94 32.52
CA PRO A 544 -8.62 30.90 33.92
C PRO A 544 -9.43 31.94 34.71
N GLY A 545 -10.38 31.51 35.53
CA GLY A 545 -11.37 32.44 36.12
C GLY A 545 -12.07 32.06 37.41
N LEU A 546 -11.79 30.91 38.05
CA LEU A 546 -12.24 30.64 39.42
C LEU A 546 -11.35 29.59 40.11
N GLN A 547 -11.00 29.80 41.38
CA GLN A 547 -10.11 28.91 42.13
C GLN A 547 -10.88 27.80 42.86
N LEU A 548 -10.77 26.56 42.37
CA LEU A 548 -11.03 25.34 43.14
C LEU A 548 -9.91 24.33 42.86
N GLY A 549 -9.51 23.57 43.90
CA GLY A 549 -8.23 22.86 43.94
C GLY A 549 -8.15 21.54 43.15
N ALA A 550 -6.92 21.21 42.75
CA ALA A 550 -6.51 19.86 42.37
C ALA A 550 -6.52 18.89 43.60
N PRO A 551 -6.41 17.55 43.46
CA PRO A 551 -6.02 16.80 42.25
C PRO A 551 -6.87 15.56 41.89
N ALA A 552 -6.94 15.23 40.59
CA ALA A 552 -7.46 13.93 40.11
C ALA A 552 -6.71 13.33 38.89
N TYR A 553 -5.77 14.05 38.28
CA TYR A 553 -5.24 13.73 36.94
C TYR A 553 -3.89 12.98 36.94
N ARG A 554 -3.60 12.17 37.97
CA ARG A 554 -2.30 11.45 38.12
C ARG A 554 -2.40 9.92 38.24
N ALA A 555 -3.56 9.32 37.97
CA ALA A 555 -3.83 7.89 38.20
C ALA A 555 -3.73 6.96 36.98
N VAL A 556 -3.65 7.49 35.75
CA VAL A 556 -3.96 6.71 34.53
C VAL A 556 -2.72 6.01 33.89
N VAL A 557 -1.49 6.32 34.33
CA VAL A 557 -0.24 5.82 33.69
C VAL A 557 0.64 4.98 34.65
N ARG A 558 0.05 4.32 35.65
CA ARG A 558 0.72 3.31 36.50
C ARG A 558 -0.25 2.22 37.01
N CYS A 559 -0.64 1.29 36.14
CA CYS A 559 -1.42 0.09 36.50
C CYS A 559 -1.13 -1.12 35.59
N THR A 560 0.16 -1.48 35.43
CA THR A 560 0.60 -2.59 34.56
C THR A 560 1.76 -3.42 35.18
N GLN A 561 1.60 -3.87 36.42
CA GLN A 561 2.29 -5.06 36.98
C GLN A 561 1.53 -5.56 38.23
N PRO A 562 1.69 -6.84 38.65
CA PRO A 562 0.83 -7.47 39.65
C PRO A 562 1.15 -7.03 41.08
N LEU A 563 0.15 -7.11 41.96
CA LEU A 563 0.27 -6.77 43.38
C LEU A 563 -0.03 -8.00 44.25
N ASP A 564 0.76 -8.16 45.31
CA ASP A 564 0.80 -9.34 46.16
C ASP A 564 -0.19 -9.26 47.34
N LEU A 565 -0.61 -10.42 47.86
CA LEU A 565 -1.82 -10.56 48.68
C LEU A 565 -1.52 -10.64 50.20
N SER A 566 -0.82 -9.63 50.75
CA SER A 566 -0.31 -9.70 52.13
C SER A 566 -0.34 -8.42 53.00
N THR A 567 -1.19 -7.42 52.71
CA THR A 567 -1.47 -6.30 53.66
C THR A 567 -2.89 -5.71 53.48
N LEU A 568 -3.89 -6.34 54.11
CA LEU A 568 -5.22 -5.73 54.33
C LEU A 568 -5.85 -6.25 55.62
N ASN A 569 -5.47 -5.63 56.74
CA ASN A 569 -6.10 -5.80 58.04
C ASN A 569 -5.72 -4.56 58.88
N GLN A 570 -6.70 -3.95 59.56
CA GLN A 570 -6.62 -2.59 60.15
C GLN A 570 -6.55 -1.48 59.06
N THR A 571 -7.31 -0.39 59.09
CA THR A 571 -8.30 0.11 60.08
C THR A 571 -9.56 0.67 59.41
N GLU A 572 -10.74 0.34 59.94
CA GLU A 572 -11.96 1.15 59.81
C GLU A 572 -12.37 1.69 61.19
N SER A 573 -12.41 3.01 61.37
CA SER A 573 -13.21 3.68 62.41
C SER A 573 -13.35 5.18 62.13
N ALA A 574 -14.46 5.77 62.61
CA ALA A 574 -14.80 7.19 62.47
C ALA A 574 -13.85 8.12 63.28
N GLY A 575 -13.88 9.46 63.15
CA GLY A 575 -14.88 10.31 62.50
C GLY A 575 -14.51 11.80 62.52
N ALA A 576 -15.50 12.68 62.50
CA ALA A 576 -15.30 14.13 62.30
C ALA A 576 -15.23 14.97 63.59
N SER A 577 -14.77 16.22 63.42
CA SER A 577 -14.86 17.38 64.34
C SER A 577 -13.92 17.42 65.56
N GLY A 578 -13.77 18.62 66.14
CA GLY A 578 -13.03 18.89 67.37
C GLY A 578 -11.80 19.78 67.17
N ALA A 579 -11.84 21.02 67.66
CA ALA A 579 -10.69 21.92 67.70
C ALA A 579 -10.51 22.50 69.12
N ARG A 580 -9.25 22.81 69.47
CA ARG A 580 -8.76 23.40 70.74
C ARG A 580 -8.75 22.47 71.97
N GLY A 581 -7.65 22.57 72.72
CA GLY A 581 -7.76 22.89 74.15
C GLY A 581 -7.08 21.93 75.14
N SER A 582 -5.83 22.25 75.51
CA SER A 582 -5.30 22.22 76.90
C SER A 582 -5.54 21.00 77.82
N ASP A 583 -4.40 20.39 78.20
CA ASP A 583 -3.96 20.19 79.60
C ASP A 583 -4.03 18.84 80.35
N LEU A 584 -2.84 18.51 80.89
CA LEU A 584 -2.49 17.79 82.14
C LEU A 584 -2.85 16.29 82.39
N VAL A 585 -1.86 15.43 82.10
CA VAL A 585 -1.02 14.67 83.11
C VAL A 585 -1.59 13.47 83.90
N SER A 586 -0.70 12.49 84.18
CA SER A 586 -0.72 11.46 85.27
C SER A 586 -1.57 10.18 85.08
N LEU A 587 -1.18 8.96 85.52
CA LEU A 587 0.09 8.37 86.01
C LEU A 587 0.08 6.81 85.94
N ARG A 588 1.28 6.21 85.81
CA ARG A 588 1.80 4.86 86.21
C ARG A 588 0.89 3.64 86.51
N GLY A 589 1.28 2.50 85.91
CA GLY A 589 1.50 1.19 86.58
C GLY A 589 0.33 0.18 86.62
N ALA A 590 0.53 -1.13 86.89
CA ALA A 590 1.71 -2.01 86.88
C ALA A 590 1.27 -3.51 86.95
N SER A 591 2.18 -4.47 86.71
CA SER A 591 2.30 -5.87 87.28
C SER A 591 1.06 -6.72 87.68
N SER A 592 0.99 -8.07 87.56
CA SER A 592 1.86 -9.15 87.06
C SER A 592 1.17 -10.56 87.23
N GLU A 593 1.92 -11.66 87.07
CA GLU A 593 1.64 -13.07 87.52
C GLU A 593 0.85 -14.04 86.59
N SER A 594 0.88 -15.35 86.92
CA SER A 594 0.98 -16.43 85.90
C SER A 594 0.36 -17.85 86.21
N PRO A 595 1.05 -19.02 86.20
CA PRO A 595 0.67 -20.17 85.33
C PRO A 595 0.41 -21.53 86.05
N PRO A 596 0.13 -22.64 85.31
CA PRO A 596 1.14 -23.68 84.95
C PRO A 596 1.19 -23.97 83.42
N GLY A 597 1.92 -24.96 82.83
CA GLY A 597 2.82 -26.03 83.32
C GLY A 597 2.38 -27.44 82.85
N ALA A 598 3.23 -28.41 82.42
CA ALA A 598 4.68 -28.43 82.16
C ALA A 598 5.09 -29.61 81.22
N SER A 599 6.35 -29.67 80.75
CA SER A 599 6.89 -30.61 79.72
C SER A 599 7.82 -31.73 80.24
N ARG A 600 8.04 -32.87 79.52
CA ARG A 600 9.29 -33.72 79.53
C ARG A 600 9.32 -34.92 78.54
N PRO A 601 10.47 -35.63 78.29
CA PRO A 601 11.87 -35.49 78.78
C PRO A 601 13.01 -35.49 77.68
N ARG A 602 14.29 -35.73 78.07
CA ARG A 602 15.59 -35.81 77.32
C ARG A 602 16.60 -36.74 78.10
N PRO A 603 17.91 -36.97 77.77
CA PRO A 603 18.76 -37.04 76.54
C PRO A 603 19.44 -38.47 76.44
N PRO A 604 20.77 -38.80 76.34
CA PRO A 604 22.01 -38.24 75.68
C PRO A 604 22.99 -39.26 74.96
N ASN A 605 24.08 -38.73 74.35
CA ASN A 605 25.48 -39.28 74.20
C ASN A 605 25.95 -40.29 73.10
N ALA A 606 27.26 -40.18 72.75
CA ALA A 606 28.21 -41.07 72.01
C ALA A 606 28.42 -40.94 70.47
N ASN A 607 29.60 -41.38 69.98
CA ASN A 607 30.19 -41.25 68.62
C ASN A 607 30.55 -42.65 68.01
N PRO A 608 31.41 -42.77 66.96
CA PRO A 608 31.24 -42.67 65.49
C PRO A 608 31.45 -44.09 64.82
N PRO A 609 32.14 -44.38 63.67
CA PRO A 609 32.61 -43.62 62.47
C PRO A 609 32.39 -44.34 61.08
N VAL A 610 33.04 -43.81 60.02
CA VAL A 610 33.42 -44.41 58.70
C VAL A 610 32.41 -44.45 57.52
N ASP A 611 32.77 -43.69 56.46
CA ASP A 611 32.46 -43.76 54.99
C ASP A 611 31.01 -43.98 54.46
N ARG A 612 30.51 -43.31 53.39
CA ARG A 612 30.95 -42.18 52.51
C ARG A 612 29.71 -41.66 51.72
N GLY A 613 29.74 -40.56 50.94
CA GLY A 613 30.87 -39.69 50.57
C GLY A 613 30.62 -38.44 49.69
N LEU A 614 29.43 -37.82 49.69
CA LEU A 614 29.14 -36.42 49.20
C LEU A 614 29.05 -36.20 47.66
N SER A 615 28.30 -35.26 47.03
CA SER A 615 27.46 -34.05 47.35
C SER A 615 28.04 -32.70 46.77
N PRO A 616 27.39 -31.50 46.83
CA PRO A 616 26.92 -30.78 45.61
C PRO A 616 27.38 -29.28 45.47
N GLY A 617 26.68 -28.44 44.66
CA GLY A 617 26.91 -26.97 44.48
C GLY A 617 26.44 -26.08 45.67
N PRO A 618 26.06 -24.76 45.53
CA PRO A 618 25.69 -23.98 44.32
C PRO A 618 26.00 -22.43 44.36
N MET A 619 25.29 -21.63 43.51
CA MET A 619 24.86 -20.20 43.64
C MET A 619 25.79 -18.97 43.90
N ARG A 620 25.84 -18.08 42.87
CA ARG A 620 25.56 -16.60 42.84
C ARG A 620 26.30 -15.52 43.68
N ARG A 621 26.69 -14.46 42.93
CA ARG A 621 26.79 -12.99 43.21
C ARG A 621 28.01 -12.42 43.98
N GLY A 622 28.72 -11.48 43.33
CA GLY A 622 29.70 -10.54 43.93
C GLY A 622 30.28 -9.58 42.88
N THR A 623 30.27 -8.27 43.11
CA THR A 623 30.55 -7.19 42.13
C THR A 623 32.02 -6.77 41.98
N VAL A 624 32.42 -6.53 40.71
CA VAL A 624 33.26 -5.40 40.20
C VAL A 624 34.63 -5.11 40.85
N LEU A 625 35.71 -5.21 40.06
CA LEU A 625 36.68 -4.11 39.79
C LEU A 625 37.69 -4.51 38.68
N THR A 626 38.26 -3.50 38.01
CA THR A 626 39.43 -3.53 37.08
C THR A 626 40.56 -2.68 37.72
N PRO A 627 41.80 -2.46 37.16
CA PRO A 627 42.29 -2.74 35.80
C PRO A 627 43.78 -3.21 35.68
N ASP A 628 44.30 -3.14 34.44
CA ASP A 628 45.68 -2.88 34.00
C ASP A 628 46.81 -3.95 34.01
N ALA A 629 47.84 -3.66 33.19
CA ALA A 629 48.98 -4.49 32.80
C ALA A 629 50.27 -3.66 32.73
N PRO A 630 51.45 -4.28 32.51
CA PRO A 630 52.45 -3.67 31.61
C PRO A 630 53.22 -4.66 30.70
N ARG A 631 54.14 -4.12 29.86
CA ARG A 631 54.94 -4.79 28.81
C ARG A 631 56.44 -4.86 29.18
N TYR A 632 57.25 -5.73 28.52
CA TYR A 632 58.30 -5.35 27.53
C TYR A 632 59.37 -6.42 27.13
N ALA A 633 59.87 -6.31 25.88
CA ALA A 633 61.26 -6.43 25.39
C ALA A 633 62.04 -7.79 25.17
N ALA A 634 62.22 -8.13 23.87
CA ALA A 634 63.50 -8.14 23.10
C ALA A 634 64.47 -9.38 22.95
N ALA A 635 65.11 -9.43 21.76
CA ALA A 635 66.52 -9.79 21.44
C ALA A 635 66.92 -11.09 20.62
N ALA A 636 67.22 -10.88 19.33
CA ALA A 636 68.46 -11.20 18.57
C ALA A 636 68.97 -12.64 18.15
N ARG A 637 69.16 -12.80 16.82
CA ARG A 637 70.30 -13.39 16.02
C ARG A 637 70.91 -14.80 16.31
N LEU A 638 71.11 -15.63 15.26
CA LEU A 638 72.44 -15.88 14.61
C LEU A 638 72.39 -16.62 13.23
N LEU A 639 73.57 -16.96 12.65
CA LEU A 639 73.88 -17.25 11.23
C LEU A 639 74.06 -18.74 10.82
N GLY A 640 74.02 -19.05 9.50
CA GLY A 640 75.17 -19.73 8.85
C GLY A 640 74.98 -20.72 7.66
N LYS A 641 75.70 -20.43 6.54
CA LYS A 641 76.21 -21.37 5.47
C LYS A 641 75.18 -21.97 4.46
N LEU A 642 75.51 -22.30 3.19
CA LEU A 642 76.66 -22.03 2.28
C LEU A 642 76.28 -22.21 0.76
N GLN A 643 77.22 -21.85 -0.14
CA GLN A 643 77.32 -22.00 -1.62
C GLN A 643 76.70 -23.26 -2.27
N ALA A 644 76.37 -23.38 -3.58
CA ALA A 644 76.18 -22.48 -4.77
C ALA A 644 75.51 -23.35 -5.91
N ALA A 645 75.43 -23.10 -7.23
CA ALA A 645 75.96 -22.11 -8.20
C ALA A 645 75.09 -22.07 -9.51
N ASP A 646 75.58 -21.41 -10.58
CA ASP A 646 75.39 -21.49 -12.07
C ASP A 646 74.25 -22.39 -12.67
N ASP A 647 73.49 -22.00 -13.70
CA ASP A 647 73.84 -21.26 -14.94
C ASP A 647 72.82 -20.18 -15.42
N THR A 648 73.27 -19.29 -16.31
CA THR A 648 72.51 -18.24 -17.06
C THR A 648 73.18 -17.99 -18.44
N PRO A 649 72.64 -17.25 -19.44
CA PRO A 649 71.50 -16.31 -19.51
C PRO A 649 70.33 -16.89 -20.35
N SER A 650 69.62 -16.29 -21.32
CA SER A 650 69.58 -15.00 -22.07
C SER A 650 68.24 -14.91 -22.85
N ALA A 651 67.80 -13.81 -23.48
CA ALA A 651 67.96 -12.35 -23.37
C ALA A 651 66.92 -11.69 -24.34
N GLU A 652 66.94 -10.37 -24.51
CA GLU A 652 66.34 -9.59 -25.62
C GLU A 652 64.78 -9.49 -25.78
N ARG A 653 64.30 -8.26 -25.59
CA ARG A 653 63.19 -7.63 -26.37
C ARG A 653 63.78 -7.18 -27.74
N PRO A 654 63.04 -6.76 -28.82
CA PRO A 654 61.71 -6.11 -28.74
C PRO A 654 60.72 -6.19 -29.96
N SER A 655 59.52 -5.63 -29.74
CA SER A 655 58.74 -4.79 -30.69
C SER A 655 57.95 -5.40 -31.88
N THR A 656 57.10 -4.53 -32.45
CA THR A 656 56.35 -4.60 -33.73
C THR A 656 55.07 -5.46 -33.82
N THR A 657 53.95 -4.77 -33.57
CA THR A 657 52.68 -4.85 -34.32
C THR A 657 52.85 -4.40 -35.80
N PRO A 658 51.85 -4.50 -36.71
CA PRO A 658 50.55 -5.23 -36.66
C PRO A 658 50.25 -6.06 -37.95
N ALA A 659 49.01 -6.59 -38.04
CA ALA A 659 48.07 -6.39 -39.17
C ALA A 659 47.58 -7.57 -40.05
N TRP A 660 46.27 -7.83 -39.90
CA TRP A 660 45.25 -7.99 -40.97
C TRP A 660 45.17 -9.22 -41.91
N LYS A 661 43.91 -9.45 -42.35
CA LYS A 661 43.42 -10.22 -43.52
C LYS A 661 43.34 -11.76 -43.49
N THR A 662 42.13 -12.22 -43.18
CA THR A 662 41.25 -13.00 -44.08
C THR A 662 41.88 -13.96 -45.11
N GLN A 663 41.55 -15.26 -45.02
CA GLN A 663 40.58 -15.90 -45.93
C GLN A 663 40.18 -17.29 -45.42
N GLY A 664 39.06 -17.82 -45.89
CA GLY A 664 38.55 -19.15 -45.50
C GLY A 664 39.12 -20.30 -46.34
N GLY A 665 39.06 -21.52 -45.81
CA GLY A 665 39.49 -22.73 -46.52
C GLY A 665 38.86 -23.99 -45.94
N GLN A 666 38.10 -24.72 -46.76
CA GLN A 666 37.58 -26.05 -46.40
C GLN A 666 38.71 -27.09 -46.43
N ARG A 667 38.70 -28.07 -45.52
CA ARG A 667 38.32 -29.48 -45.84
C ARG A 667 38.44 -30.46 -44.67
N ARG A 668 37.71 -31.58 -44.81
CA ARG A 668 37.76 -32.79 -43.97
C ARG A 668 39.05 -33.57 -44.17
N THR A 669 39.56 -34.18 -43.10
CA THR A 669 40.13 -35.56 -42.97
C THR A 669 40.58 -35.75 -41.50
N GLN A 670 40.61 -36.92 -40.87
CA GLN A 670 39.87 -38.20 -40.94
C GLN A 670 40.35 -39.06 -39.74
N GLN A 671 39.57 -40.06 -39.27
CA GLN A 671 40.00 -41.26 -38.48
C GLN A 671 40.75 -41.03 -37.12
N SER A 672 40.25 -41.40 -35.93
CA SER A 672 39.93 -42.75 -35.36
C SER A 672 41.12 -43.76 -35.33
N PRO A 673 41.18 -44.77 -34.42
CA PRO A 673 40.64 -44.89 -33.03
C PRO A 673 41.54 -45.67 -32.02
N SER A 674 41.18 -45.67 -30.73
CA SER A 674 41.33 -46.79 -29.75
C SER A 674 40.68 -46.35 -28.42
N GLN A 675 39.78 -47.07 -27.72
CA GLN A 675 39.64 -48.48 -27.26
C GLN A 675 40.28 -48.79 -25.89
N ALA A 676 39.57 -49.66 -25.16
CA ALA A 676 39.87 -50.28 -23.85
C ALA A 676 39.74 -49.39 -22.58
N SER A 677 39.28 -49.88 -21.41
CA SER A 677 38.24 -50.91 -21.11
C SER A 677 37.99 -51.03 -19.59
N LEU A 678 36.74 -51.30 -19.19
CA LEU A 678 36.30 -52.05 -17.99
C LEU A 678 36.71 -51.57 -16.58
N CYS A 679 35.70 -51.30 -15.74
CA CYS A 679 35.54 -52.02 -14.46
C CYS A 679 34.10 -51.94 -13.92
N GLU A 680 33.51 -53.07 -13.52
CA GLU A 680 32.35 -53.16 -12.61
C GLU A 680 32.87 -53.46 -11.17
N CYS A 681 32.11 -53.67 -10.07
CA CYS A 681 30.67 -53.84 -9.84
C CYS A 681 30.34 -53.63 -8.34
N SER A 682 29.24 -52.92 -8.00
CA SER A 682 28.40 -53.07 -6.78
C SER A 682 27.29 -52.00 -6.82
N LYS A 683 25.98 -52.20 -6.63
CA LYS A 683 25.14 -53.08 -5.77
C LYS A 683 25.32 -52.74 -4.26
N THR A 684 24.28 -52.48 -3.46
CA THR A 684 22.86 -52.87 -3.56
C THR A 684 21.93 -52.00 -2.68
N MET A 685 20.61 -52.03 -2.97
CA MET A 685 19.46 -51.58 -2.12
C MET A 685 19.28 -50.05 -1.92
N ALA A 686 18.06 -49.52 -1.73
CA ALA A 686 16.73 -50.12 -1.60
C ALA A 686 15.68 -49.50 -2.57
N ALA A 687 14.47 -50.07 -2.61
CA ALA A 687 13.46 -49.87 -3.67
C ALA A 687 12.28 -48.94 -3.26
N PRO A 688 11.46 -48.45 -4.22
CA PRO A 688 10.39 -47.47 -3.97
C PRO A 688 9.02 -48.11 -3.71
N ILE A 689 7.97 -47.27 -3.55
CA ILE A 689 6.55 -47.67 -3.56
C ILE A 689 5.84 -46.95 -4.71
N ALA A 690 5.14 -47.72 -5.55
CA ALA A 690 4.23 -47.24 -6.60
C ALA A 690 2.78 -47.13 -6.03
N GLU A 691 1.67 -46.93 -6.73
CA GLU A 691 1.18 -47.53 -7.99
C GLU A 691 0.33 -46.53 -8.79
N SER A 692 -0.20 -46.96 -9.95
CA SER A 692 -0.86 -46.08 -10.92
C SER A 692 -2.37 -46.35 -11.19
N PRO A 693 -2.84 -46.81 -12.36
CA PRO A 693 -3.70 -45.96 -13.18
C PRO A 693 -5.11 -46.54 -13.47
N ALA A 694 -5.97 -45.72 -14.06
CA ALA A 694 -7.16 -46.20 -14.78
C ALA A 694 -7.44 -45.34 -16.03
N SER A 695 -7.55 -46.01 -17.17
CA SER A 695 -7.97 -45.44 -18.46
C SER A 695 -9.29 -46.06 -18.91
N ARG A 696 -9.97 -45.42 -19.87
CA ARG A 696 -10.87 -46.09 -20.82
C ARG A 696 -11.07 -45.22 -22.06
N ALA A 697 -11.42 -45.85 -23.17
CA ALA A 697 -11.34 -45.29 -24.52
C ALA A 697 -12.59 -45.61 -25.35
N SER A 698 -12.84 -44.79 -26.38
CA SER A 698 -13.64 -45.04 -27.59
C SER A 698 -13.82 -43.72 -28.36
N ASP A 699 -13.86 -43.61 -29.68
CA ASP A 699 -13.39 -44.45 -30.79
C ASP A 699 -13.37 -43.57 -32.07
N ASP A 700 -12.79 -44.05 -33.18
CA ASP A 700 -12.67 -43.30 -34.44
C ASP A 700 -14.02 -42.86 -35.05
N ASN A 701 -14.05 -41.66 -35.64
CA ASN A 701 -14.83 -41.45 -36.86
C ASN A 701 -14.27 -40.31 -37.75
N LYS A 702 -14.17 -40.56 -39.06
CA LYS A 702 -13.79 -39.56 -40.08
C LYS A 702 -15.03 -39.11 -40.85
N ILE A 703 -15.36 -37.82 -40.80
CA ILE A 703 -16.24 -37.18 -41.79
C ILE A 703 -15.60 -35.87 -42.24
N SER A 704 -15.46 -35.68 -43.55
CA SER A 704 -15.09 -34.42 -44.18
C SER A 704 -16.31 -33.53 -44.35
N GLY A 705 -16.26 -32.29 -43.87
CA GLY A 705 -17.33 -31.31 -44.07
C GLY A 705 -16.80 -29.89 -44.06
N THR A 706 -16.91 -29.20 -45.19
CA THR A 706 -16.71 -27.74 -45.28
C THR A 706 -17.92 -27.03 -44.71
N HIS A 707 -17.73 -26.15 -43.74
CA HIS A 707 -18.74 -25.16 -43.32
C HIS A 707 -18.09 -23.79 -43.17
N GLU A 708 -18.85 -22.75 -43.51
CA GLU A 708 -18.32 -21.39 -43.61
C GLU A 708 -17.87 -20.82 -42.25
N VAL A 709 -16.83 -19.99 -42.31
CA VAL A 709 -16.49 -19.09 -41.19
C VAL A 709 -17.56 -18.01 -41.16
N ALA A 710 -18.56 -18.18 -40.29
CA ALA A 710 -19.52 -17.13 -40.00
C ALA A 710 -18.77 -15.89 -39.48
N HIS A 711 -19.09 -14.73 -40.06
CA HIS A 711 -18.56 -13.44 -39.58
C HIS A 711 -18.97 -13.25 -38.12
N HIS A 712 -17.99 -13.16 -37.23
CA HIS A 712 -18.17 -12.60 -35.89
C HIS A 712 -17.71 -11.15 -35.95
N ASP A 713 -18.66 -10.21 -35.83
CA ASP A 713 -18.37 -8.79 -35.95
C ASP A 713 -17.42 -8.28 -34.86
N ASN A 714 -16.59 -7.30 -35.24
CA ASN A 714 -15.60 -6.67 -34.37
C ASN A 714 -16.28 -5.76 -33.32
N VAL A 715 -16.82 -6.37 -32.26
CA VAL A 715 -17.27 -5.64 -31.08
C VAL A 715 -16.07 -4.98 -30.41
N LYS A 716 -16.07 -3.64 -30.36
CA LYS A 716 -15.01 -2.85 -29.74
C LYS A 716 -14.89 -3.21 -28.26
N HIS A 717 -13.71 -3.66 -27.84
CA HIS A 717 -13.39 -3.82 -26.43
C HIS A 717 -13.04 -2.46 -25.81
N ASP A 718 -14.07 -1.66 -25.52
CA ASP A 718 -13.90 -0.48 -24.67
C ASP A 718 -13.43 -0.92 -23.28
N ALA A 719 -12.41 -0.24 -22.76
CA ALA A 719 -11.89 -0.47 -21.42
C ALA A 719 -12.94 -0.10 -20.36
N VAL A 720 -12.99 -0.91 -19.29
CA VAL A 720 -14.05 -0.95 -18.27
C VAL A 720 -15.40 -1.46 -18.82
N PRO A 721 -16.00 -2.50 -18.23
CA PRO A 721 -17.41 -2.80 -18.45
C PRO A 721 -18.25 -1.68 -17.82
N SER A 722 -18.88 -0.84 -18.65
CA SER A 722 -19.71 0.26 -18.14
C SER A 722 -20.84 -0.24 -17.23
N ALA A 723 -21.30 0.62 -16.32
CA ALA A 723 -22.48 0.33 -15.51
C ALA A 723 -23.72 0.03 -16.38
N ASP A 724 -23.77 0.58 -17.60
CA ASP A 724 -24.78 0.28 -18.62
C ASP A 724 -24.69 -1.19 -19.09
N ARG A 725 -23.51 -1.73 -19.40
CA ARG A 725 -23.34 -3.17 -19.75
C ARG A 725 -23.83 -4.10 -18.63
N LEU A 726 -23.65 -3.71 -17.37
CA LEU A 726 -24.23 -4.44 -16.23
C LEU A 726 -25.75 -4.27 -16.14
N ALA A 727 -26.27 -3.05 -16.35
CA ALA A 727 -27.70 -2.79 -16.36
C ALA A 727 -28.42 -3.56 -17.48
N ASP A 728 -27.85 -3.63 -18.68
CA ASP A 728 -28.36 -4.36 -19.83
C ASP A 728 -28.30 -5.88 -19.62
N ALA A 729 -27.21 -6.40 -19.05
CA ALA A 729 -27.09 -7.81 -18.65
C ALA A 729 -28.08 -8.21 -17.54
N LEU A 730 -28.56 -7.26 -16.73
CA LEU A 730 -29.57 -7.46 -15.69
C LEU A 730 -31.01 -7.15 -16.17
N ALA A 731 -31.16 -6.42 -17.26
CA ALA A 731 -32.44 -6.11 -17.89
C ALA A 731 -32.88 -7.19 -18.90
N SER A 732 -31.91 -7.78 -19.62
CA SER A 732 -32.13 -8.78 -20.67
C SER A 732 -32.58 -10.15 -20.16
N ASP A 733 -32.01 -10.64 -19.05
CA ASP A 733 -32.39 -11.93 -18.47
C ASP A 733 -32.56 -11.83 -16.93
N LYS A 734 -33.81 -11.80 -16.47
CA LYS A 734 -34.17 -11.64 -15.06
C LYS A 734 -34.20 -13.01 -14.36
N LEU A 735 -33.19 -13.28 -13.54
CA LEU A 735 -33.13 -14.46 -12.68
C LEU A 735 -34.45 -14.67 -11.90
N ASP A 736 -35.08 -15.83 -12.10
CA ASP A 736 -36.29 -16.22 -11.37
C ASP A 736 -35.96 -16.41 -9.87
N PRO A 737 -36.57 -15.61 -8.96
CA PRO A 737 -36.36 -15.72 -7.52
C PRO A 737 -36.77 -17.09 -6.94
N TRP A 738 -37.57 -17.89 -7.64
CA TRP A 738 -38.03 -19.21 -7.19
C TRP A 738 -37.23 -20.38 -7.76
N SER A 739 -36.19 -20.11 -8.54
CA SER A 739 -35.32 -21.15 -9.11
C SER A 739 -34.66 -22.02 -8.03
N LYS A 740 -34.64 -23.34 -8.23
CA LYS A 740 -34.15 -24.32 -7.21
C LYS A 740 -32.73 -24.02 -6.67
N PRO A 741 -31.74 -23.58 -7.46
CA PRO A 741 -30.42 -23.20 -6.92
C PRO A 741 -30.48 -21.97 -6.01
N LEU A 742 -31.26 -20.95 -6.39
CA LEU A 742 -31.37 -19.69 -5.67
C LEU A 742 -32.19 -19.86 -4.37
N LEU A 743 -33.25 -20.67 -4.40
CA LEU A 743 -33.98 -21.08 -3.18
C LEU A 743 -33.05 -21.82 -2.19
N LYS A 744 -32.14 -22.68 -2.69
CA LYS A 744 -31.12 -23.33 -1.85
C LYS A 744 -30.12 -22.31 -1.28
N LEU A 745 -29.75 -21.28 -2.04
CA LEU A 745 -28.91 -20.18 -1.54
C LEU A 745 -29.63 -19.38 -0.45
N TYR A 746 -30.93 -19.10 -0.60
CA TYR A 746 -31.74 -18.44 0.43
C TYR A 746 -31.84 -19.26 1.73
N VAL A 747 -31.95 -20.59 1.65
CA VAL A 747 -31.91 -21.45 2.86
C VAL A 747 -30.58 -21.29 3.59
N TYR A 748 -29.43 -21.33 2.89
CA TYR A 748 -28.14 -21.09 3.54
C TYR A 748 -28.01 -19.65 4.07
N ALA A 749 -28.53 -18.65 3.37
CA ALA A 749 -28.54 -17.26 3.85
C ALA A 749 -29.36 -17.11 5.14
N VAL A 750 -30.55 -17.70 5.23
CA VAL A 750 -31.38 -17.71 6.46
C VAL A 750 -30.68 -18.39 7.63
N ILE A 751 -29.88 -19.44 7.39
CA ILE A 751 -29.06 -20.05 8.44
C ILE A 751 -27.89 -19.12 8.82
N ALA A 752 -27.24 -18.45 7.86
CA ALA A 752 -26.20 -17.45 8.16
C ALA A 752 -26.74 -16.22 8.89
N PHE A 753 -28.02 -15.86 8.72
CA PHE A 753 -28.68 -14.83 9.51
C PHE A 753 -28.70 -15.17 11.00
N LEU A 754 -28.69 -16.46 11.39
CA LEU A 754 -28.59 -16.86 12.80
C LEU A 754 -27.30 -16.37 13.49
N CYS A 755 -26.24 -16.03 12.75
CA CYS A 755 -25.04 -15.39 13.29
C CYS A 755 -25.30 -13.96 13.80
N SER A 756 -26.24 -13.25 13.17
CA SER A 756 -26.68 -11.92 13.57
C SER A 756 -27.76 -12.01 14.67
N THR A 757 -28.69 -12.98 14.57
CA THR A 757 -29.61 -13.35 15.67
C THR A 757 -28.85 -13.68 16.96
N MET A 758 -27.76 -14.44 16.88
CA MET A 758 -26.88 -14.74 18.01
C MET A 758 -26.33 -13.46 18.67
N ASN A 759 -25.80 -12.53 17.88
CA ASN A 759 -25.32 -11.24 18.40
C ASN A 759 -26.46 -10.42 19.06
N GLY A 760 -27.65 -10.40 18.46
CA GLY A 760 -28.82 -9.74 19.05
C GLY A 760 -29.23 -10.33 20.40
N TYR A 761 -29.21 -11.65 20.49
CA TYR A 761 -29.51 -12.37 21.72
C TYR A 761 -28.47 -12.07 22.82
N ASP A 762 -27.17 -12.18 22.49
CA ASP A 762 -26.05 -11.99 23.43
C ASP A 762 -25.91 -10.55 23.96
N GLY A 763 -26.34 -9.56 23.17
CA GLY A 763 -26.47 -8.17 23.61
C GLY A 763 -27.69 -7.98 24.52
N SER A 764 -28.89 -8.26 24.02
CA SER A 764 -30.15 -7.94 24.71
C SER A 764 -30.42 -8.76 25.98
N ILE A 765 -29.84 -9.95 26.12
CA ILE A 765 -29.88 -10.72 27.37
C ILE A 765 -29.30 -9.89 28.54
N PHE A 766 -28.23 -9.12 28.34
CA PHE A 766 -27.64 -8.33 29.43
C PHE A 766 -28.45 -7.06 29.78
N GLY A 767 -29.26 -6.52 28.87
CA GLY A 767 -30.25 -5.50 29.23
C GLY A 767 -31.36 -6.04 30.15
N SER A 768 -31.53 -7.37 30.20
CA SER A 768 -32.66 -8.05 30.85
C SER A 768 -32.28 -8.81 32.13
N LEU A 769 -31.08 -9.39 32.20
CA LEU A 769 -30.54 -10.06 33.41
C LEU A 769 -30.58 -9.21 34.70
N PRO A 770 -30.31 -7.89 34.70
CA PRO A 770 -30.36 -7.06 35.91
C PRO A 770 -31.76 -6.91 36.53
N ALA A 771 -32.81 -7.24 35.79
CA ALA A 771 -34.19 -7.28 36.30
C ALA A 771 -34.49 -8.57 37.08
N MET A 772 -33.65 -9.61 36.98
CA MET A 772 -33.80 -10.88 37.70
C MET A 772 -33.20 -10.81 39.10
N GLU A 773 -33.90 -11.35 40.08
CA GLU A 773 -33.47 -11.26 41.48
C GLU A 773 -32.42 -12.33 41.82
N GLY A 774 -32.61 -13.57 41.36
CA GLY A 774 -31.62 -14.65 41.53
C GLY A 774 -30.25 -14.31 40.92
N PHE A 775 -30.18 -13.62 39.77
CA PHE A 775 -28.91 -13.14 39.19
C PHE A 775 -28.22 -12.11 40.10
N ARG A 776 -29.00 -11.18 40.67
CA ARG A 776 -28.49 -10.13 41.57
C ARG A 776 -27.96 -10.70 42.88
N GLU A 777 -28.67 -11.66 43.46
CA GLU A 777 -28.23 -12.39 44.66
C GLU A 777 -26.96 -13.19 44.39
N ARG A 778 -26.96 -14.00 43.31
CA ARG A 778 -25.90 -14.95 43.02
C ARG A 778 -24.53 -14.33 42.74
N PHE A 779 -24.52 -13.16 42.10
CA PHE A 779 -23.30 -12.41 41.78
C PHE A 779 -23.07 -11.19 42.67
N GLN A 780 -23.96 -10.93 43.64
CA GLN A 780 -23.99 -9.75 44.51
C GLN A 780 -23.89 -8.43 43.70
N VAL A 781 -24.91 -8.14 42.89
CA VAL A 781 -24.97 -6.93 42.05
C VAL A 781 -26.28 -6.16 42.23
N GLU A 782 -26.17 -4.84 42.25
CA GLU A 782 -27.31 -3.93 42.28
C GLU A 782 -27.91 -3.73 40.89
N LYS A 783 -29.12 -3.14 40.81
CA LYS A 783 -29.79 -2.82 39.52
C LYS A 783 -29.02 -1.78 38.69
N THR A 784 -28.17 -0.98 39.33
CA THR A 784 -27.29 0.03 38.73
C THR A 784 -25.98 0.10 39.52
N GLY A 785 -24.81 -0.05 38.90
CA GLY A 785 -23.53 0.09 39.61
C GLY A 785 -22.31 -0.35 38.80
N SER A 786 -21.12 0.05 39.26
CA SER A 786 -19.83 -0.20 38.56
C SER A 786 -19.55 -1.69 38.32
N LYS A 787 -19.85 -2.55 39.30
CA LYS A 787 -19.70 -4.01 39.20
C LYS A 787 -20.58 -4.62 38.11
N LEU A 788 -21.79 -4.07 37.89
CA LEU A 788 -22.69 -4.50 36.81
C LEU A 788 -22.19 -3.98 35.45
N GLY A 789 -21.78 -2.71 35.38
CA GLY A 789 -21.19 -2.11 34.17
C GLY A 789 -19.92 -2.84 33.72
N TYR A 790 -19.08 -3.28 34.65
CA TYR A 790 -17.93 -4.14 34.38
C TYR A 790 -18.32 -5.45 33.71
N ILE A 791 -19.25 -6.23 34.30
CA ILE A 791 -19.70 -7.52 33.73
C ILE A 791 -20.32 -7.31 32.33
N SER A 792 -21.05 -6.22 32.14
CA SER A 792 -21.62 -5.81 30.84
C SER A 792 -20.52 -5.60 29.79
N ALA A 793 -19.55 -4.74 30.13
CA ALA A 793 -18.53 -4.25 29.21
C ALA A 793 -17.52 -5.33 28.76
N MET A 794 -17.38 -6.44 29.49
CA MET A 794 -16.40 -7.49 29.14
C MET A 794 -16.72 -8.21 27.82
N TYR A 795 -17.99 -8.31 27.43
CA TYR A 795 -18.39 -8.75 26.09
C TYR A 795 -17.87 -7.80 25.00
N THR A 796 -18.01 -6.51 25.25
CA THR A 796 -17.59 -5.44 24.34
C THR A 796 -16.06 -5.35 24.26
N VAL A 797 -15.34 -5.53 25.38
CA VAL A 797 -13.87 -5.63 25.42
C VAL A 797 -13.36 -6.88 24.68
N GLY A 798 -14.00 -8.03 24.85
CA GLY A 798 -13.68 -9.25 24.09
C GLY A 798 -13.87 -9.07 22.58
N THR A 799 -14.91 -8.32 22.19
CA THR A 799 -15.13 -7.96 20.79
C THR A 799 -14.02 -7.06 20.24
N ILE A 800 -13.59 -6.03 20.98
CA ILE A 800 -12.48 -5.14 20.58
C ILE A 800 -11.16 -5.94 20.49
N ALA A 801 -10.88 -6.81 21.46
CA ALA A 801 -9.67 -7.65 21.50
C ALA A 801 -9.55 -8.65 20.34
N SER A 802 -10.64 -8.96 19.64
CA SER A 802 -10.63 -9.84 18.47
C SER A 802 -10.06 -9.20 17.20
N LEU A 803 -10.00 -7.86 17.12
CA LEU A 803 -9.67 -7.11 15.89
C LEU A 803 -8.47 -7.68 15.09
N PRO A 804 -7.27 -7.91 15.69
CA PRO A 804 -6.12 -8.43 14.96
C PRO A 804 -6.26 -9.89 14.51
N VAL A 805 -7.15 -10.67 15.14
CA VAL A 805 -7.36 -12.10 14.85
C VAL A 805 -8.49 -12.31 13.83
N THR A 806 -9.50 -11.43 13.83
CA THR A 806 -10.70 -11.54 12.98
C THR A 806 -10.36 -11.56 11.49
N GLY A 807 -9.42 -10.74 11.01
CA GLY A 807 -8.96 -10.78 9.62
C GLY A 807 -8.37 -12.14 9.23
N PRO A 808 -7.24 -12.56 9.83
CA PRO A 808 -6.65 -13.89 9.63
C PRO A 808 -7.65 -15.05 9.73
N ALA A 809 -8.54 -15.03 10.73
CA ALA A 809 -9.54 -16.08 10.93
C ALA A 809 -10.60 -16.15 9.81
N CYS A 810 -10.90 -15.03 9.14
CA CYS A 810 -11.82 -14.97 8.00
C CYS A 810 -11.18 -15.35 6.66
N ASP A 811 -9.85 -15.22 6.53
CA ASP A 811 -9.12 -15.44 5.27
C ASP A 811 -8.45 -16.82 5.19
N PHE A 812 -7.85 -17.31 6.28
CA PHE A 812 -6.92 -18.47 6.33
C PHE A 812 -7.42 -19.75 5.64
N ARG A 813 -8.72 -20.05 5.68
CA ARG A 813 -9.30 -21.26 5.07
C ARG A 813 -10.72 -21.05 4.53
N GLY A 814 -11.05 -19.82 4.17
CA GLY A 814 -12.35 -19.41 3.63
C GLY A 814 -13.36 -18.97 4.70
N ARG A 815 -14.39 -18.25 4.27
CA ARG A 815 -15.38 -17.59 5.14
C ARG A 815 -16.12 -18.60 6.02
N ARG A 816 -16.43 -19.79 5.49
CA ARG A 816 -17.13 -20.85 6.23
C ARG A 816 -16.34 -21.33 7.45
N MET A 817 -15.00 -21.33 7.37
CA MET A 817 -14.14 -21.73 8.48
C MET A 817 -14.06 -20.66 9.56
N GLY A 818 -14.08 -19.36 9.20
CA GLY A 818 -14.21 -18.27 10.15
C GLY A 818 -15.51 -18.34 10.96
N ILE A 819 -16.64 -18.58 10.27
CA ILE A 819 -17.96 -18.79 10.92
C ILE A 819 -17.93 -20.02 11.85
N PHE A 820 -17.35 -21.14 11.42
CA PHE A 820 -17.24 -22.37 12.21
C PHE A 820 -16.40 -22.19 13.48
N VAL A 821 -15.20 -21.62 13.36
CA VAL A 821 -14.29 -21.37 14.49
C VAL A 821 -14.91 -20.38 15.48
N GLY A 822 -15.49 -19.29 15.00
CA GLY A 822 -16.19 -18.33 15.85
C GLY A 822 -17.37 -18.95 16.60
N SER A 823 -18.16 -19.80 15.95
CA SER A 823 -19.30 -20.51 16.56
C SER A 823 -18.85 -21.47 17.67
N ILE A 824 -17.74 -22.19 17.49
CA ILE A 824 -17.17 -23.06 18.55
C ILE A 824 -16.72 -22.24 19.76
N ILE A 825 -16.07 -21.09 19.54
CA ILE A 825 -15.66 -20.19 20.64
C ILE A 825 -16.89 -19.70 21.41
N VAL A 826 -17.98 -19.32 20.73
CA VAL A 826 -19.25 -18.95 21.37
C VAL A 826 -19.81 -20.10 22.20
N ILE A 827 -19.92 -21.31 21.64
CA ILE A 827 -20.45 -22.50 22.33
C ILE A 827 -19.67 -22.78 23.63
N ALA A 828 -18.33 -22.77 23.58
CA ALA A 828 -17.48 -22.95 24.75
C ALA A 828 -17.65 -21.83 25.79
N SER A 829 -17.81 -20.58 25.32
CA SER A 829 -18.03 -19.40 26.17
C SER A 829 -19.36 -19.43 26.90
N THR A 830 -20.41 -19.94 26.24
CA THR A 830 -21.73 -20.15 26.84
C THR A 830 -21.68 -21.24 27.91
N ILE A 831 -21.00 -22.37 27.65
CA ILE A 831 -20.81 -23.42 28.67
C ILE A 831 -20.08 -22.86 29.90
N LEU A 832 -19.02 -22.07 29.70
CA LEU A 832 -18.28 -21.41 30.78
C LEU A 832 -19.15 -20.42 31.58
N SER A 833 -20.08 -19.74 30.90
CA SER A 833 -21.02 -18.77 31.49
C SER A 833 -22.19 -19.43 32.23
N GLY A 834 -22.74 -20.53 31.70
CA GLY A 834 -23.85 -21.28 32.30
C GLY A 834 -23.42 -22.08 33.53
N LEU A 835 -22.17 -22.55 33.56
CA LEU A 835 -21.55 -23.21 34.72
C LEU A 835 -20.84 -22.23 35.68
N ALA A 836 -21.09 -20.92 35.56
CA ALA A 836 -20.40 -19.90 36.33
C ALA A 836 -20.78 -19.93 37.83
N LYS A 837 -19.82 -20.30 38.69
CA LYS A 837 -20.00 -20.27 40.15
C LYS A 837 -19.54 -18.95 40.79
N ASN A 838 -18.63 -18.24 40.12
CA ASN A 838 -17.97 -17.02 40.60
C ASN A 838 -18.07 -15.92 39.53
N THR A 839 -18.12 -14.64 39.94
CA THR A 839 -18.23 -13.48 39.01
C THR A 839 -17.11 -13.46 37.96
N SER A 840 -15.87 -13.77 38.35
CA SER A 840 -14.71 -13.81 37.44
C SER A 840 -14.84 -14.87 36.34
N GLN A 841 -15.51 -16.00 36.63
CA GLN A 841 -15.75 -17.07 35.66
C GLN A 841 -16.80 -16.64 34.63
N PHE A 842 -17.88 -15.99 35.08
CA PHE A 842 -18.90 -15.40 34.20
C PHE A 842 -18.30 -14.29 33.31
N VAL A 843 -17.41 -13.46 33.87
CA VAL A 843 -16.67 -12.41 33.15
C VAL A 843 -15.75 -13.00 32.08
N ALA A 844 -14.99 -14.07 32.39
CA ALA A 844 -14.17 -14.76 31.39
C ALA A 844 -15.03 -15.35 30.26
N GLY A 845 -16.17 -15.96 30.61
CA GLY A 845 -17.17 -16.40 29.63
C GLY A 845 -17.67 -15.26 28.72
N ARG A 846 -17.99 -14.09 29.29
CA ARG A 846 -18.40 -12.90 28.52
C ARG A 846 -17.31 -12.38 27.58
N PHE A 847 -16.04 -12.38 28.00
CA PHE A 847 -14.91 -11.98 27.15
C PHE A 847 -14.76 -12.89 25.94
N PHE A 848 -14.69 -14.21 26.13
CA PHE A 848 -14.57 -15.15 25.01
C PHE A 848 -15.83 -15.17 24.13
N LEU A 849 -17.02 -14.93 24.70
CA LEU A 849 -18.28 -14.80 23.95
C LEU A 849 -18.18 -13.64 22.94
N GLY A 850 -17.77 -12.45 23.39
CA GLY A 850 -17.58 -11.29 22.52
C GLY A 850 -16.54 -11.54 21.42
N PHE A 851 -15.44 -12.21 21.77
CA PHE A 851 -14.39 -12.59 20.82
C PHE A 851 -14.92 -13.53 19.72
N GLY A 852 -15.65 -14.58 20.08
CA GLY A 852 -16.24 -15.55 19.15
C GLY A 852 -17.35 -14.95 18.27
N VAL A 853 -18.25 -14.15 18.85
CA VAL A 853 -19.31 -13.46 18.09
C VAL A 853 -18.71 -12.51 17.06
N SER A 854 -17.62 -11.82 17.39
CA SER A 854 -16.94 -10.89 16.48
C SER A 854 -16.46 -11.56 15.19
N ILE A 855 -15.69 -12.64 15.33
CA ILE A 855 -15.18 -13.44 14.21
C ILE A 855 -16.35 -13.99 13.38
N THR A 856 -17.35 -14.56 14.04
CA THR A 856 -18.53 -15.12 13.37
C THR A 856 -19.26 -14.07 12.56
N ARG A 857 -19.59 -12.92 13.17
CA ARG A 857 -20.35 -11.82 12.56
C ARG A 857 -19.65 -11.23 11.33
N ALA A 858 -18.33 -11.05 11.40
CA ALA A 858 -17.54 -10.52 10.29
C ALA A 858 -17.48 -11.53 9.13
N ALA A 859 -17.22 -12.80 9.43
CA ALA A 859 -17.17 -13.87 8.43
C ALA A 859 -18.53 -14.05 7.72
N SER A 860 -19.65 -14.04 8.46
CA SER A 860 -20.99 -14.19 7.86
C SER A 860 -21.45 -12.96 7.09
N SER A 861 -21.14 -11.72 7.52
CA SER A 861 -21.50 -10.53 6.74
C SER A 861 -20.77 -10.46 5.41
N ILE A 862 -19.48 -10.82 5.38
CA ILE A 862 -18.68 -10.86 4.16
C ILE A 862 -19.18 -12.00 3.25
N TRP A 863 -19.41 -13.20 3.80
CA TRP A 863 -19.92 -14.35 3.03
C TRP A 863 -21.26 -14.04 2.34
N ILE A 864 -22.24 -13.45 3.04
CA ILE A 864 -23.54 -13.08 2.46
C ILE A 864 -23.38 -12.07 1.32
N ALA A 865 -22.51 -11.07 1.47
CA ALA A 865 -22.26 -10.08 0.42
C ALA A 865 -21.57 -10.69 -0.82
N GLU A 866 -20.62 -11.62 -0.62
CA GLU A 866 -19.84 -12.25 -1.69
C GLU A 866 -20.63 -13.33 -2.47
N ILE A 867 -21.54 -14.07 -1.83
CA ILE A 867 -22.38 -15.08 -2.51
C ILE A 867 -23.64 -14.52 -3.19
N SER A 868 -24.07 -13.30 -2.86
CA SER A 868 -25.37 -12.79 -3.31
C SER A 868 -25.33 -12.25 -4.75
N PRO A 869 -26.34 -12.56 -5.59
CA PRO A 869 -26.50 -11.93 -6.90
C PRO A 869 -26.64 -10.40 -6.75
N PRO A 870 -26.06 -9.58 -7.66
CA PRO A 870 -26.06 -8.12 -7.53
C PRO A 870 -27.44 -7.50 -7.24
N ASN A 871 -28.48 -7.93 -7.97
CA ASN A 871 -29.87 -7.48 -7.80
C ASN A 871 -30.42 -7.63 -6.37
N TYR A 872 -29.94 -8.62 -5.62
CA TYR A 872 -30.47 -8.96 -4.30
C TYR A 872 -29.47 -8.72 -3.16
N ARG A 873 -28.19 -8.45 -3.47
CA ARG A 873 -27.10 -8.26 -2.50
C ARG A 873 -27.43 -7.23 -1.42
N GLY A 874 -27.91 -6.04 -1.81
CA GLY A 874 -28.26 -4.98 -0.86
C GLY A 874 -29.37 -5.40 0.10
N VAL A 875 -30.44 -5.99 -0.42
CA VAL A 875 -31.61 -6.45 0.35
C VAL A 875 -31.26 -7.61 1.28
N LEU A 876 -30.50 -8.60 0.82
CA LEU A 876 -30.05 -9.74 1.63
C LEU A 876 -29.07 -9.31 2.74
N THR A 877 -28.17 -8.37 2.45
CA THR A 877 -27.23 -7.80 3.43
C THR A 877 -27.94 -6.93 4.47
N ALA A 878 -28.98 -6.19 4.07
CA ALA A 878 -29.84 -5.45 5.01
C ALA A 878 -30.63 -6.40 5.93
N PHE A 879 -31.30 -7.43 5.37
CA PHE A 879 -32.05 -8.40 6.17
C PHE A 879 -31.18 -9.17 7.17
N TYR A 880 -29.93 -9.49 6.81
CA TYR A 880 -28.95 -10.04 7.76
C TYR A 880 -28.84 -9.20 9.04
N ASN A 881 -28.67 -7.88 8.93
CA ASN A 881 -28.54 -7.04 10.12
C ASN A 881 -29.87 -6.89 10.88
N CYS A 882 -31.01 -6.86 10.18
CA CYS A 882 -32.34 -6.82 10.82
C CYS A 882 -32.63 -8.04 11.70
N THR A 883 -32.01 -9.19 11.43
CA THR A 883 -32.17 -10.39 12.27
C THR A 883 -31.57 -10.26 13.67
N TYR A 884 -30.70 -9.27 13.91
CA TYR A 884 -30.31 -8.84 15.26
C TYR A 884 -31.54 -8.56 16.15
N SER A 885 -32.56 -7.86 15.60
CA SER A 885 -33.78 -7.52 16.35
C SER A 885 -34.66 -8.75 16.64
N VAL A 886 -34.55 -9.82 15.84
CA VAL A 886 -35.15 -11.13 16.17
C VAL A 886 -34.41 -11.78 17.33
N GLY A 887 -33.07 -11.71 17.35
CA GLY A 887 -32.25 -12.13 18.48
C GLY A 887 -32.62 -11.41 19.79
N ALA A 888 -32.81 -10.09 19.71
CA ALA A 888 -33.25 -9.26 20.81
C ALA A 888 -34.65 -9.67 21.34
N LEU A 889 -35.60 -9.91 20.44
CA LEU A 889 -36.94 -10.39 20.78
C LEU A 889 -36.92 -11.79 21.42
N LEU A 890 -36.10 -12.71 20.91
CA LEU A 890 -35.91 -14.04 21.50
C LEU A 890 -35.30 -13.95 22.91
N ALA A 891 -34.30 -13.08 23.13
CA ALA A 891 -33.72 -12.87 24.45
C ALA A 891 -34.74 -12.27 25.43
N ALA A 892 -35.53 -11.27 25.01
CA ALA A 892 -36.59 -10.68 25.82
C ALA A 892 -37.69 -11.71 26.16
N GLY A 893 -38.11 -12.53 25.20
CA GLY A 893 -39.13 -13.57 25.38
C GLY A 893 -38.68 -14.70 26.32
N VAL A 894 -37.47 -15.24 26.12
CA VAL A 894 -36.92 -16.29 26.99
C VAL A 894 -36.70 -15.76 28.41
N THR A 895 -36.18 -14.54 28.56
CA THR A 895 -36.07 -13.84 29.86
C THR A 895 -37.44 -13.67 30.52
N ARG A 896 -38.47 -13.26 29.76
CA ARG A 896 -39.82 -13.06 30.30
C ARG A 896 -40.43 -14.35 30.86
N GLY A 897 -40.18 -15.48 30.20
CA GLY A 897 -40.60 -16.81 30.66
C GLY A 897 -39.76 -17.35 31.82
N SER A 898 -38.43 -17.16 31.80
CA SER A 898 -37.54 -17.72 32.82
C SER A 898 -37.70 -17.06 34.20
N VAL A 899 -38.16 -15.81 34.25
CA VAL A 899 -38.45 -15.06 35.50
C VAL A 899 -39.57 -15.70 36.35
N GLN A 900 -40.36 -16.63 35.82
CA GLN A 900 -41.34 -17.39 36.62
C GLN A 900 -40.71 -18.51 37.46
N TYR A 901 -39.46 -18.90 37.17
CA TYR A 901 -38.72 -19.89 37.95
C TYR A 901 -37.88 -19.21 39.02
N GLY A 902 -37.84 -19.76 40.24
CA GLY A 902 -37.04 -19.23 41.34
C GLY A 902 -35.56 -19.61 41.29
N GLY A 903 -34.71 -18.81 41.94
CA GLY A 903 -33.28 -19.11 42.15
C GLY A 903 -32.41 -19.01 40.89
N ASP A 904 -31.29 -19.76 40.88
CA ASP A 904 -30.29 -19.71 39.80
C ASP A 904 -30.85 -20.12 38.41
N VAL A 905 -31.90 -20.96 38.39
CA VAL A 905 -32.55 -21.42 37.16
C VAL A 905 -33.08 -20.26 36.32
N ALA A 906 -33.55 -19.19 36.97
CA ALA A 906 -34.12 -18.00 36.33
C ALA A 906 -33.17 -17.35 35.31
N TRP A 907 -31.87 -17.27 35.64
CA TRP A 907 -30.85 -16.65 34.80
C TRP A 907 -30.07 -17.66 33.97
N GLN A 908 -29.98 -18.92 34.41
CA GLN A 908 -29.33 -19.99 33.66
C GLN A 908 -30.09 -20.38 32.39
N ILE A 909 -31.43 -20.42 32.40
CA ILE A 909 -32.22 -20.78 31.20
C ILE A 909 -31.89 -19.85 30.00
N PRO A 910 -31.96 -18.51 30.11
CA PRO A 910 -31.52 -17.60 29.05
C PRO A 910 -30.07 -17.80 28.61
N VAL A 911 -29.15 -18.09 29.54
CA VAL A 911 -27.74 -18.33 29.20
C VAL A 911 -27.59 -19.62 28.38
N TRP A 912 -28.22 -20.73 28.77
CA TRP A 912 -28.17 -21.97 28.00
C TRP A 912 -28.81 -21.83 26.61
N CYS A 913 -29.87 -21.02 26.47
CA CYS A 913 -30.48 -20.71 25.18
C CYS A 913 -29.52 -19.99 24.19
N GLN A 914 -28.45 -19.33 24.68
CA GLN A 914 -27.41 -18.75 23.80
C GLN A 914 -26.73 -19.81 22.91
N MET A 915 -26.74 -21.10 23.30
CA MET A 915 -26.13 -22.18 22.50
C MET A 915 -26.94 -22.54 21.23
N ILE A 916 -28.22 -22.20 21.14
CA ILE A 916 -29.13 -22.74 20.11
C ILE A 916 -28.74 -22.25 18.71
N CYS A 917 -28.60 -20.93 18.53
CA CYS A 917 -28.21 -20.32 17.25
C CYS A 917 -26.82 -20.78 16.77
N PRO A 918 -25.72 -20.63 17.55
CA PRO A 918 -24.40 -21.09 17.14
C PRO A 918 -24.31 -22.62 16.98
N GLY A 919 -25.08 -23.40 17.73
CA GLY A 919 -25.16 -24.86 17.55
C GLY A 919 -25.70 -25.24 16.16
N ILE A 920 -26.81 -24.63 15.74
CA ILE A 920 -27.38 -24.82 14.40
C ILE A 920 -26.39 -24.37 13.32
N VAL A 921 -25.75 -23.21 13.48
CA VAL A 921 -24.74 -22.71 12.54
C VAL A 921 -23.53 -23.65 12.46
N CYS A 922 -22.97 -24.07 13.60
CA CYS A 922 -21.78 -24.93 13.66
C CYS A 922 -22.00 -26.29 12.97
N LEU A 923 -23.19 -26.87 13.09
CA LEU A 923 -23.54 -28.15 12.43
C LEU A 923 -23.78 -28.00 10.91
N SER A 924 -24.27 -26.84 10.46
CA SER A 924 -24.73 -26.64 9.07
C SER A 924 -23.70 -25.94 8.17
N VAL A 925 -22.83 -25.08 8.72
CA VAL A 925 -21.87 -24.26 7.98
C VAL A 925 -20.87 -25.08 7.15
N LEU A 926 -20.55 -26.30 7.57
CA LEU A 926 -19.70 -27.22 6.80
C LEU A 926 -20.33 -27.66 5.47
N THR A 927 -21.65 -27.51 5.33
CA THR A 927 -22.40 -27.79 4.08
C THR A 927 -22.55 -26.57 3.16
N PHE A 928 -22.10 -25.38 3.60
CA PHE A 928 -22.24 -24.16 2.82
C PHE A 928 -21.25 -24.13 1.64
N PRO A 929 -21.62 -23.54 0.49
CA PRO A 929 -20.65 -23.17 -0.53
C PRO A 929 -19.70 -22.10 0.02
N GLU A 930 -18.42 -22.18 -0.33
CA GLU A 930 -17.45 -21.13 -0.03
C GLU A 930 -17.64 -19.94 -0.98
N SER A 931 -17.15 -18.75 -0.61
CA SER A 931 -17.24 -17.52 -1.40
C SER A 931 -16.55 -17.66 -2.77
N PRO A 932 -17.21 -17.31 -3.89
CA PRO A 932 -16.59 -17.39 -5.23
C PRO A 932 -15.44 -16.39 -5.40
N ARG A 933 -15.51 -15.21 -4.75
CA ARG A 933 -14.41 -14.24 -4.75
C ARG A 933 -13.20 -14.75 -3.94
N TRP A 934 -13.42 -15.44 -2.81
CA TRP A 934 -12.33 -16.11 -2.08
C TRP A 934 -11.74 -17.30 -2.86
N MET A 935 -12.55 -18.07 -3.58
CA MET A 935 -12.07 -19.13 -4.48
C MET A 935 -11.16 -18.56 -5.58
N PHE A 936 -11.61 -17.50 -6.27
CA PHE A 936 -10.85 -16.84 -7.33
C PHE A 936 -9.51 -16.30 -6.80
N ALA A 937 -9.53 -15.54 -5.69
CA ALA A 937 -8.32 -15.00 -5.06
C ALA A 937 -7.29 -16.08 -4.66
N ASN A 938 -7.74 -17.29 -4.30
CA ASN A 938 -6.88 -18.43 -3.99
C ASN A 938 -6.58 -19.33 -5.21
N ARG A 939 -6.59 -18.76 -6.42
CA ARG A 939 -6.29 -19.43 -7.71
C ARG A 939 -7.18 -20.63 -8.02
N ARG A 940 -8.45 -20.62 -7.59
CA ARG A 940 -9.46 -21.67 -7.87
C ARG A 940 -10.55 -21.18 -8.83
N GLU A 941 -10.13 -20.63 -9.96
CA GLU A 941 -11.02 -19.96 -10.92
C GLU A 941 -12.17 -20.88 -11.41
N GLU A 942 -11.88 -22.15 -11.72
CA GLU A 942 -12.91 -23.13 -12.12
C GLU A 942 -14.00 -23.33 -11.05
N GLN A 943 -13.63 -23.32 -9.76
CA GLN A 943 -14.59 -23.49 -8.66
C GLN A 943 -15.46 -22.24 -8.49
N ALA A 944 -14.89 -21.06 -8.71
CA ALA A 944 -15.64 -19.80 -8.77
C ALA A 944 -16.61 -19.79 -9.96
N LEU A 945 -16.15 -20.14 -11.17
CA LEU A 945 -16.97 -20.23 -12.38
C LEU A 945 -18.12 -21.23 -12.21
N ALA A 946 -17.85 -22.41 -11.65
CA ALA A 946 -18.87 -23.43 -11.38
C ALA A 946 -19.90 -22.97 -10.33
N PHE A 947 -19.49 -22.19 -9.32
CA PHE A 947 -20.42 -21.55 -8.39
C PHE A 947 -21.31 -20.52 -9.11
N LEU A 948 -20.71 -19.60 -9.88
CA LEU A 948 -21.43 -18.52 -10.55
C LEU A 948 -22.40 -19.07 -11.60
N THR A 949 -21.96 -20.02 -12.43
CA THR A 949 -22.82 -20.76 -13.37
C THR A 949 -24.04 -21.36 -12.67
N LYS A 950 -23.84 -21.99 -11.50
CA LYS A 950 -24.89 -22.70 -10.77
C LYS A 950 -25.89 -21.79 -10.06
N TYR A 951 -25.45 -20.68 -9.46
CA TYR A 951 -26.29 -19.82 -8.62
C TYR A 951 -26.65 -18.47 -9.26
N HIS A 952 -25.82 -17.94 -10.17
CA HIS A 952 -26.03 -16.66 -10.87
C HIS A 952 -26.33 -16.82 -12.38
N GLY A 953 -26.00 -17.96 -12.99
CA GLY A 953 -26.31 -18.28 -14.40
C GLY A 953 -27.48 -19.26 -14.58
N ALA A 954 -28.14 -19.67 -13.49
CA ALA A 954 -29.19 -20.70 -13.47
C ALA A 954 -28.81 -22.05 -14.13
N GLY A 955 -27.52 -22.35 -14.25
CA GLY A 955 -26.96 -23.53 -14.92
C GLY A 955 -26.30 -23.25 -16.28
N ARG A 956 -26.50 -22.05 -16.86
CA ARG A 956 -25.81 -21.58 -18.08
C ARG A 956 -24.47 -20.93 -17.75
N SER A 957 -23.39 -21.41 -18.35
CA SER A 957 -22.03 -20.85 -18.20
C SER A 957 -21.75 -19.69 -19.15
N ASP A 958 -22.50 -19.63 -20.25
CA ASP A 958 -22.54 -18.58 -21.27
C ASP A 958 -23.28 -17.30 -20.81
N HIS A 959 -24.04 -17.39 -19.72
CA HIS A 959 -24.92 -16.32 -19.21
C HIS A 959 -24.17 -14.99 -19.05
N PRO A 960 -24.65 -13.86 -19.62
CA PRO A 960 -23.93 -12.58 -19.62
C PRO A 960 -23.44 -12.14 -18.24
N LEU A 961 -24.31 -12.21 -17.22
CA LEU A 961 -23.97 -11.90 -15.83
C LEU A 961 -22.81 -12.74 -15.24
N VAL A 962 -22.66 -14.00 -15.67
CA VAL A 962 -21.57 -14.88 -15.18
C VAL A 962 -20.25 -14.52 -15.85
N ARG A 963 -20.26 -14.26 -17.17
CA ARG A 963 -19.07 -13.82 -17.91
C ARG A 963 -18.58 -12.48 -17.37
N LEU A 964 -19.48 -11.50 -17.27
CA LEU A 964 -19.23 -10.17 -16.69
C LEU A 964 -18.61 -10.24 -15.28
N GLN A 965 -19.15 -11.10 -14.40
CA GLN A 965 -18.59 -11.27 -13.05
C GLN A 965 -17.24 -11.98 -13.02
N MET A 966 -16.96 -12.90 -13.95
CA MET A 966 -15.62 -13.50 -14.05
C MET A 966 -14.60 -12.47 -14.55
N ASP A 967 -15.00 -11.61 -15.49
CA ASP A 967 -14.15 -10.55 -16.03
C ASP A 967 -13.93 -9.40 -15.01
N GLU A 968 -14.94 -9.05 -14.19
CA GLU A 968 -14.76 -8.25 -12.97
C GLU A 968 -13.65 -8.83 -12.08
N TYR A 969 -13.70 -10.14 -11.81
CA TYR A 969 -12.79 -10.78 -10.86
C TYR A 969 -11.36 -10.81 -11.43
N ARG A 970 -11.20 -11.10 -12.73
CA ARG A 970 -9.93 -11.03 -13.46
C ARG A 970 -9.32 -9.63 -13.39
N GLN A 971 -10.11 -8.59 -13.71
CA GLN A 971 -9.62 -7.21 -13.71
C GLN A 971 -9.22 -6.73 -12.30
N VAL A 972 -10.05 -6.96 -11.29
CA VAL A 972 -9.80 -6.45 -9.93
C VAL A 972 -8.71 -7.22 -9.19
N ILE A 973 -8.62 -8.55 -9.35
CA ILE A 973 -7.71 -9.38 -8.55
C ILE A 973 -6.30 -9.47 -9.16
N THR A 974 -6.16 -9.31 -10.49
CA THR A 974 -4.84 -9.33 -11.15
C THR A 974 -4.02 -8.07 -10.87
N VAL A 975 -4.67 -6.90 -10.71
CA VAL A 975 -4.00 -5.62 -10.50
C VAL A 975 -3.41 -5.46 -9.08
N ASN A 976 -4.09 -6.00 -8.05
CA ASN A 976 -3.76 -5.77 -6.64
C ASN A 976 -3.40 -7.06 -5.87
N GLY A 977 -2.67 -7.96 -6.54
CA GLY A 977 -2.35 -9.31 -6.06
C GLY A 977 -1.26 -9.47 -5.00
N SER A 978 -0.70 -8.37 -4.45
CA SER A 978 0.46 -8.39 -3.53
C SER A 978 0.23 -7.66 -2.21
N ASP A 979 1.03 -8.02 -1.21
CA ASP A 979 1.35 -7.24 0.01
C ASP A 979 0.18 -6.77 0.88
N LYS A 980 -0.57 -7.72 1.46
CA LYS A 980 -1.50 -7.45 2.57
C LYS A 980 -1.21 -8.30 3.80
N HIS A 981 -0.09 -8.00 4.47
CA HIS A 981 0.17 -8.43 5.84
C HIS A 981 -1.05 -8.17 6.75
N TRP A 982 -1.31 -9.07 7.69
CA TRP A 982 -2.53 -9.02 8.52
C TRP A 982 -2.56 -7.84 9.51
N TRP A 983 -1.40 -7.30 9.87
CA TRP A 983 -1.25 -6.15 10.75
C TRP A 983 -1.28 -4.79 10.03
N ASP A 984 -1.19 -4.74 8.69
CA ASP A 984 -1.19 -3.46 7.98
C ASP A 984 -2.62 -2.95 7.75
N TYR A 985 -3.04 -1.95 8.52
CA TYR A 985 -4.31 -1.25 8.34
C TYR A 985 -4.15 0.09 7.56
N SER A 986 -2.95 0.41 7.05
CA SER A 986 -2.67 1.70 6.40
C SER A 986 -3.41 1.93 5.08
N ASP A 987 -3.80 0.85 4.39
CA ASP A 987 -4.69 0.87 3.21
C ASP A 987 -6.03 1.57 3.47
N LEU A 988 -6.43 1.72 4.75
CA LEU A 988 -7.68 2.39 5.15
C LEU A 988 -7.54 3.91 5.27
N TYR A 989 -6.32 4.45 5.17
CA TYR A 989 -6.07 5.90 5.31
C TYR A 989 -4.95 6.49 4.43
N LYS A 990 -4.23 5.70 3.63
CA LYS A 990 -3.19 6.15 2.68
C LYS A 990 -3.69 7.28 1.76
N THR A 991 -4.72 7.05 0.97
CA THR A 991 -5.20 7.98 -0.08
C THR A 991 -6.30 8.92 0.43
N ARG A 992 -6.54 10.02 -0.30
CA ARG A 992 -7.69 10.91 -0.07
C ARG A 992 -9.02 10.14 -0.19
N SER A 993 -9.17 9.31 -1.23
CA SER A 993 -10.34 8.45 -1.47
C SER A 993 -10.56 7.53 -0.27
N ASP A 994 -9.53 6.79 0.17
CA ASP A 994 -9.58 5.88 1.32
C ASP A 994 -10.07 6.56 2.60
N ARG A 995 -9.54 7.76 2.93
CA ARG A 995 -9.99 8.52 4.10
C ARG A 995 -11.46 8.92 4.00
N TRP A 996 -11.97 9.25 2.81
CA TRP A 996 -13.39 9.55 2.60
C TRP A 996 -14.28 8.31 2.64
N ARG A 997 -13.82 7.17 2.09
CA ARG A 997 -14.48 5.85 2.20
C ARG A 997 -14.60 5.40 3.65
N MET A 998 -13.50 5.43 4.39
CA MET A 998 -13.44 5.04 5.80
C MET A 998 -14.27 5.98 6.68
N LEU A 999 -14.22 7.29 6.45
CA LEU A 999 -15.12 8.24 7.13
C LEU A 999 -16.59 7.88 6.89
N ASN A 1000 -16.98 7.60 5.64
CA ASN A 1000 -18.36 7.20 5.32
C ASN A 1000 -18.74 5.85 5.96
N ALA A 1001 -17.86 4.85 5.94
CA ALA A 1001 -18.09 3.56 6.60
C ALA A 1001 -18.21 3.68 8.14
N LEU A 1002 -17.48 4.61 8.76
CA LEU A 1002 -17.58 4.90 10.18
C LEU A 1002 -18.85 5.69 10.54
N LEU A 1003 -19.30 6.63 9.71
CA LEU A 1003 -20.38 7.58 10.07
C LEU A 1003 -21.67 6.88 10.58
N PRO A 1004 -22.41 6.05 9.81
CA PRO A 1004 -23.61 5.37 10.33
C PRO A 1004 -23.35 4.42 11.49
N SER A 1005 -22.11 3.96 11.63
CA SER A 1005 -21.65 3.02 12.66
C SER A 1005 -21.44 3.73 14.00
N ILE A 1006 -20.87 4.95 13.98
CA ILE A 1006 -20.80 5.88 15.11
C ILE A 1006 -22.23 6.29 15.52
N TRP A 1007 -23.02 6.71 14.54
CA TRP A 1007 -24.40 7.14 14.72
C TRP A 1007 -25.26 6.04 15.33
N GLY A 1008 -25.18 4.80 14.85
CA GLY A 1008 -25.94 3.66 15.39
C GLY A 1008 -25.75 3.45 16.89
N GLN A 1009 -24.53 3.63 17.41
CA GLN A 1009 -24.29 3.49 18.85
C GLN A 1009 -24.64 4.76 19.64
N CYS A 1010 -24.39 5.95 19.08
CA CYS A 1010 -24.51 7.21 19.80
C CYS A 1010 -25.87 7.91 19.67
N SER A 1011 -26.77 7.51 18.76
CA SER A 1011 -28.17 7.99 18.68
C SER A 1011 -29.06 7.47 19.82
N GLY A 1012 -28.48 7.20 21.01
CA GLY A 1012 -29.20 6.71 22.19
C GLY A 1012 -29.80 5.29 22.10
N ASN A 1013 -29.73 4.57 20.98
CA ASN A 1013 -30.31 3.22 20.89
C ASN A 1013 -29.68 2.21 21.86
N ALA A 1014 -28.36 2.27 22.09
CA ALA A 1014 -27.70 1.47 23.12
C ALA A 1014 -28.25 1.79 24.53
N VAL A 1015 -28.59 3.05 24.79
CA VAL A 1015 -29.21 3.48 26.05
C VAL A 1015 -30.62 2.93 26.18
N VAL A 1016 -31.48 3.16 25.18
CA VAL A 1016 -32.88 2.69 25.22
C VAL A 1016 -32.96 1.17 25.27
N SER A 1017 -32.10 0.45 24.56
CA SER A 1017 -32.14 -1.02 24.50
C SER A 1017 -31.52 -1.72 25.72
N TYR A 1018 -30.39 -1.23 26.27
CA TYR A 1018 -29.74 -1.87 27.43
C TYR A 1018 -30.25 -1.35 28.78
N TYR A 1019 -30.79 -0.12 28.84
CA TYR A 1019 -31.24 0.52 30.07
C TYR A 1019 -32.74 0.85 30.10
N LEU A 1020 -33.55 0.20 29.25
CA LEU A 1020 -35.01 0.27 29.31
C LEU A 1020 -35.56 0.09 30.74
N PRO A 1021 -35.10 -0.89 31.57
CA PRO A 1021 -35.57 -1.01 32.96
C PRO A 1021 -35.29 0.23 33.82
N ALA A 1022 -34.16 0.90 33.61
CA ALA A 1022 -33.79 2.10 34.36
C ALA A 1022 -34.56 3.34 33.87
N MET A 1023 -34.76 3.47 32.55
CA MET A 1023 -35.60 4.53 31.97
C MET A 1023 -37.05 4.40 32.45
N LEU A 1024 -37.63 3.20 32.44
CA LEU A 1024 -38.97 2.93 32.96
C LEU A 1024 -39.08 3.20 34.48
N ALA A 1025 -38.01 2.93 35.25
CA ALA A 1025 -37.95 3.32 36.65
C ALA A 1025 -37.97 4.85 36.85
N THR A 1026 -37.36 5.66 35.96
CA THR A 1026 -37.51 7.13 36.01
C THR A 1026 -38.93 7.61 35.70
N ALA A 1027 -39.73 6.81 35.00
CA ALA A 1027 -41.17 7.02 34.79
C ALA A 1027 -42.05 6.34 35.87
N GLY A 1028 -41.45 5.83 36.95
CA GLY A 1028 -42.15 5.23 38.10
C GLY A 1028 -42.55 3.75 37.95
N LEU A 1029 -42.23 3.08 36.85
CA LEU A 1029 -42.53 1.66 36.64
C LEU A 1029 -41.42 0.77 37.20
N THR A 1030 -41.68 0.17 38.36
CA THR A 1030 -40.69 -0.62 39.11
C THR A 1030 -40.98 -2.13 39.17
N LYS A 1031 -42.16 -2.59 38.73
CA LYS A 1031 -42.56 -4.01 38.75
C LYS A 1031 -41.91 -4.79 37.62
N SER A 1032 -41.19 -5.86 37.95
CA SER A 1032 -40.41 -6.68 37.01
C SER A 1032 -41.25 -7.21 35.83
N ASP A 1033 -42.43 -7.80 36.08
CA ASP A 1033 -43.32 -8.28 35.01
C ASP A 1033 -43.75 -7.20 34.02
N GLN A 1034 -44.03 -5.98 34.50
CA GLN A 1034 -44.45 -4.87 33.65
C GLN A 1034 -43.29 -4.36 32.79
N VAL A 1035 -42.10 -4.20 33.39
CA VAL A 1035 -40.87 -3.83 32.69
C VAL A 1035 -40.51 -4.85 31.60
N LEU A 1036 -40.62 -6.14 31.90
CA LEU A 1036 -40.32 -7.21 30.94
C LEU A 1036 -41.37 -7.31 29.82
N ASN A 1037 -42.66 -7.15 30.14
CA ASN A 1037 -43.71 -7.07 29.12
C ASN A 1037 -43.49 -5.89 28.15
N ILE A 1038 -43.10 -4.71 28.68
CA ILE A 1038 -42.76 -3.54 27.86
C ILE A 1038 -41.53 -3.81 26.98
N ASN A 1039 -40.51 -4.49 27.51
CA ASN A 1039 -39.32 -4.87 26.73
C ASN A 1039 -39.64 -5.82 25.56
N VAL A 1040 -40.50 -6.83 25.78
CA VAL A 1040 -40.98 -7.71 24.70
C VAL A 1040 -41.77 -6.94 23.64
N GLY A 1041 -42.64 -6.01 24.05
CA GLY A 1041 -43.35 -5.13 23.11
C GLY A 1041 -42.40 -4.23 22.30
N TYR A 1042 -41.42 -3.61 22.97
CA TYR A 1042 -40.45 -2.71 22.36
C TYR A 1042 -39.56 -3.44 21.34
N THR A 1043 -39.05 -4.62 21.69
CA THR A 1043 -38.24 -5.45 20.79
C THR A 1043 -39.05 -5.98 19.61
N ALA A 1044 -40.33 -6.36 19.80
CA ALA A 1044 -41.21 -6.76 18.71
C ALA A 1044 -41.47 -5.63 17.70
N ILE A 1045 -41.80 -4.43 18.18
CA ILE A 1045 -42.02 -3.23 17.35
C ILE A 1045 -40.71 -2.82 16.64
N SER A 1046 -39.57 -2.91 17.32
CA SER A 1046 -38.24 -2.67 16.75
C SER A 1046 -37.88 -3.67 15.65
N ALA A 1047 -38.26 -4.95 15.79
CA ALA A 1047 -38.04 -5.96 14.76
C ALA A 1047 -38.89 -5.69 13.51
N VAL A 1048 -40.19 -5.41 13.67
CA VAL A 1048 -41.07 -5.05 12.54
C VAL A 1048 -40.54 -3.81 11.82
N ALA A 1049 -40.16 -2.76 12.55
CA ALA A 1049 -39.57 -1.56 11.98
C ALA A 1049 -38.31 -1.85 11.15
N ALA A 1050 -37.40 -2.69 11.67
CA ALA A 1050 -36.17 -3.07 10.97
C ALA A 1050 -36.44 -3.78 9.64
N TYR A 1051 -37.38 -4.73 9.60
CA TYR A 1051 -37.72 -5.45 8.36
C TYR A 1051 -38.41 -4.55 7.33
N VAL A 1052 -39.33 -3.68 7.76
CA VAL A 1052 -40.01 -2.71 6.86
C VAL A 1052 -39.01 -1.67 6.35
N GLY A 1053 -38.05 -1.24 7.17
CA GLY A 1053 -36.94 -0.38 6.79
C GLY A 1053 -36.06 -1.00 5.70
N ALA A 1054 -35.58 -2.23 5.91
CA ALA A 1054 -34.79 -2.96 4.92
C ALA A 1054 -35.53 -3.15 3.58
N ALA A 1055 -36.84 -3.39 3.61
CA ALA A 1055 -37.66 -3.52 2.40
C ALA A 1055 -37.85 -2.20 1.62
N LEU A 1056 -37.67 -1.04 2.28
CA LEU A 1056 -37.88 0.30 1.68
C LEU A 1056 -36.59 1.08 1.42
N ILE A 1057 -35.43 0.64 1.91
CA ILE A 1057 -34.16 1.37 1.80
C ILE A 1057 -33.76 1.66 0.33
N GLU A 1058 -34.07 0.75 -0.60
CA GLU A 1058 -33.85 0.92 -2.05
C GLU A 1058 -34.81 1.92 -2.71
N LYS A 1059 -35.93 2.26 -2.05
CA LYS A 1059 -36.87 3.31 -2.48
C LYS A 1059 -36.51 4.67 -1.89
N MET A 1060 -35.99 4.69 -0.66
CA MET A 1060 -35.67 5.93 0.07
C MET A 1060 -34.29 6.51 -0.27
N GLY A 1061 -33.26 5.67 -0.45
CA GLY A 1061 -31.85 6.11 -0.55
C GLY A 1061 -31.18 6.20 0.81
N ARG A 1062 -29.84 6.10 0.84
CA ARG A 1062 -29.08 5.94 2.08
C ARG A 1062 -28.91 7.28 2.80
N ARG A 1063 -28.46 8.32 2.09
CA ARG A 1063 -28.19 9.67 2.64
C ARG A 1063 -29.42 10.33 3.28
N PRO A 1064 -30.61 10.41 2.63
CA PRO A 1064 -31.77 11.04 3.27
C PRO A 1064 -32.29 10.22 4.46
N THR A 1065 -32.14 8.90 4.44
CA THR A 1065 -32.60 8.03 5.54
C THR A 1065 -31.81 8.26 6.82
N VAL A 1066 -30.48 8.41 6.77
CA VAL A 1066 -29.69 8.80 7.97
C VAL A 1066 -30.18 10.13 8.54
N ILE A 1067 -30.30 11.15 7.68
CA ILE A 1067 -30.61 12.52 8.09
C ILE A 1067 -32.00 12.60 8.75
N TRP A 1068 -33.04 12.09 8.07
CA TRP A 1068 -34.40 12.13 8.60
C TRP A 1068 -34.60 11.24 9.83
N THR A 1069 -33.92 10.10 9.92
CA THR A 1069 -33.98 9.26 11.13
C THR A 1069 -33.34 9.94 12.32
N SER A 1070 -32.23 10.67 12.11
CA SER A 1070 -31.57 11.44 13.17
C SER A 1070 -32.47 12.56 13.69
N VAL A 1071 -33.14 13.30 12.81
CA VAL A 1071 -34.12 14.34 13.20
C VAL A 1071 -35.32 13.71 13.94
N ALA A 1072 -35.81 12.54 13.51
CA ALA A 1072 -36.87 11.83 14.20
C ALA A 1072 -36.44 11.35 15.60
N CYS A 1073 -35.20 10.88 15.76
CA CYS A 1073 -34.64 10.49 17.06
C CYS A 1073 -34.56 11.68 18.02
N ALA A 1074 -34.07 12.85 17.56
CA ALA A 1074 -34.03 14.08 18.35
C ALA A 1074 -35.42 14.50 18.86
N ILE A 1075 -36.44 14.43 17.99
CA ILE A 1075 -37.84 14.73 18.35
C ILE A 1075 -38.37 13.72 19.39
N CYS A 1076 -38.05 12.43 19.23
CA CYS A 1076 -38.47 11.42 20.22
C CYS A 1076 -37.76 11.63 21.57
N PHE A 1077 -36.46 11.94 21.60
CA PHE A 1077 -35.75 12.27 22.84
C PHE A 1077 -36.28 13.54 23.51
N ALA A 1078 -36.72 14.54 22.74
CA ALA A 1078 -37.45 15.69 23.30
C ALA A 1078 -38.78 15.27 23.96
N GLY A 1079 -39.53 14.36 23.33
CA GLY A 1079 -40.75 13.77 23.91
C GLY A 1079 -40.51 12.95 25.18
N ILE A 1080 -39.47 12.10 25.18
CA ILE A 1080 -39.03 11.33 26.37
C ILE A 1080 -38.62 12.27 27.50
N THR A 1081 -37.83 13.31 27.19
CA THR A 1081 -37.38 14.32 28.16
C THR A 1081 -38.58 15.07 28.76
N GLY A 1082 -39.53 15.50 27.93
CA GLY A 1082 -40.75 16.17 28.37
C GLY A 1082 -41.62 15.29 29.26
N GLY A 1083 -41.85 14.03 28.88
CA GLY A 1083 -42.60 13.05 29.69
C GLY A 1083 -41.93 12.76 31.04
N ALA A 1084 -40.62 12.51 31.05
CA ALA A 1084 -39.85 12.24 32.27
C ALA A 1084 -39.76 13.45 33.20
N GLY A 1085 -39.50 14.66 32.68
CA GLY A 1085 -39.47 15.89 33.47
C GLY A 1085 -40.85 16.28 34.02
N ALA A 1086 -41.92 16.12 33.22
CA ALA A 1086 -43.28 16.31 33.69
C ALA A 1086 -43.68 15.28 34.76
N TYR A 1087 -43.25 14.01 34.62
CA TYR A 1087 -43.47 12.99 35.65
C TYR A 1087 -42.69 13.30 36.94
N ALA A 1088 -41.43 13.74 36.85
CA ALA A 1088 -40.64 14.11 38.02
C ALA A 1088 -41.31 15.22 38.87
N ASN A 1089 -41.94 16.21 38.21
CA ASN A 1089 -42.60 17.33 38.87
C ASN A 1089 -44.05 17.03 39.32
N THR A 1090 -44.81 16.20 38.58
CA THR A 1090 -46.26 16.02 38.81
C THR A 1090 -46.67 14.62 39.28
N LYS A 1091 -45.80 13.62 39.10
CA LYS A 1091 -46.07 12.17 39.24
C LYS A 1091 -47.31 11.66 38.49
N SER A 1092 -47.81 12.40 37.49
CA SER A 1092 -48.99 12.02 36.71
C SER A 1092 -48.74 10.79 35.84
N SER A 1093 -49.61 9.79 35.94
CA SER A 1093 -49.56 8.57 35.11
C SER A 1093 -49.66 8.87 33.60
N SER A 1094 -50.30 9.98 33.23
CA SER A 1094 -50.37 10.44 31.84
C SER A 1094 -49.00 10.89 31.31
N ALA A 1095 -48.21 11.59 32.13
CA ALA A 1095 -46.84 12.01 31.77
C ALA A 1095 -45.91 10.79 31.59
N ALA A 1096 -46.02 9.79 32.47
CA ALA A 1096 -45.29 8.53 32.36
C ALA A 1096 -45.67 7.78 31.06
N SER A 1097 -46.97 7.63 30.79
CA SER A 1097 -47.48 6.96 29.58
C SER A 1097 -47.03 7.67 28.29
N SER A 1098 -47.00 9.00 28.29
CA SER A 1098 -46.48 9.80 27.17
C SER A 1098 -44.98 9.56 26.94
N GLY A 1099 -44.17 9.61 27.99
CA GLY A 1099 -42.73 9.32 27.89
C GLY A 1099 -42.46 7.90 27.36
N ILE A 1100 -43.25 6.91 27.80
CA ILE A 1100 -43.19 5.53 27.30
C ILE A 1100 -43.58 5.45 25.81
N ALA A 1101 -44.65 6.14 25.39
CA ALA A 1101 -45.04 6.17 23.98
C ALA A 1101 -43.91 6.71 23.08
N PHE A 1102 -43.19 7.76 23.50
CA PHE A 1102 -42.03 8.26 22.75
C PHE A 1102 -40.84 7.29 22.74
N ILE A 1103 -40.67 6.42 23.74
CA ILE A 1103 -39.68 5.31 23.68
C ILE A 1103 -40.05 4.32 22.57
N PHE A 1104 -41.33 3.95 22.43
CA PHE A 1104 -41.78 3.07 21.34
C PHE A 1104 -41.63 3.71 19.96
N ILE A 1105 -41.96 5.00 19.82
CA ILE A 1105 -41.80 5.75 18.56
C ILE A 1105 -40.31 5.91 18.20
N PHE A 1106 -39.44 6.18 19.19
CA PHE A 1106 -37.98 6.15 19.00
C PHE A 1106 -37.52 4.79 18.46
N GLY A 1107 -37.95 3.69 19.10
CA GLY A 1107 -37.61 2.33 18.69
C GLY A 1107 -38.00 2.03 17.25
N TRP A 1108 -39.19 2.47 16.83
CA TRP A 1108 -39.64 2.36 15.43
C TRP A 1108 -38.76 3.21 14.49
N CYS A 1109 -38.63 4.51 14.74
CA CYS A 1109 -37.88 5.42 13.87
C CYS A 1109 -36.41 4.99 13.69
N TYR A 1110 -35.72 4.72 14.80
CA TYR A 1110 -34.32 4.29 14.77
C TYR A 1110 -34.15 2.96 14.01
N ASN A 1111 -34.98 1.94 14.28
CA ASN A 1111 -34.81 0.64 13.62
C ASN A 1111 -35.21 0.66 12.15
N PHE A 1112 -36.20 1.48 11.79
CA PHE A 1112 -36.61 1.68 10.40
C PHE A 1112 -35.49 2.27 9.53
N GLY A 1113 -34.71 3.23 10.05
CA GLY A 1113 -33.65 3.89 9.29
C GLY A 1113 -32.23 3.39 9.57
N MET A 1114 -31.79 3.46 10.84
CA MET A 1114 -30.38 3.27 11.19
C MET A 1114 -29.95 1.79 11.24
N THR A 1115 -30.82 0.87 11.65
CA THR A 1115 -30.49 -0.57 11.76
C THR A 1115 -30.08 -1.20 10.42
N PRO A 1116 -30.81 -1.06 9.29
CA PRO A 1116 -30.35 -1.61 8.01
C PRO A 1116 -29.05 -0.94 7.50
N LEU A 1117 -28.89 0.37 7.73
CA LEU A 1117 -27.75 1.15 7.22
C LEU A 1117 -26.41 0.81 7.89
N GLN A 1118 -26.40 0.37 9.15
CA GLN A 1118 -25.19 0.02 9.89
C GLN A 1118 -24.36 -1.11 9.26
N ALA A 1119 -25.00 -2.06 8.58
CA ALA A 1119 -24.29 -3.11 7.84
C ALA A 1119 -24.16 -2.80 6.34
N LEU A 1120 -25.18 -2.18 5.74
CA LEU A 1120 -25.23 -1.92 4.31
C LEU A 1120 -24.20 -0.87 3.86
N TYR A 1121 -24.15 0.28 4.53
CA TYR A 1121 -23.36 1.42 4.08
C TYR A 1121 -21.83 1.20 4.16
N PRO A 1122 -21.26 0.56 5.21
CA PRO A 1122 -19.83 0.21 5.22
C PRO A 1122 -19.43 -0.75 4.08
N VAL A 1123 -20.31 -1.70 3.71
CA VAL A 1123 -20.08 -2.65 2.62
C VAL A 1123 -20.10 -1.94 1.25
N GLU A 1124 -20.96 -0.94 1.09
CA GLU A 1124 -21.08 -0.11 -0.13
C GLU A 1124 -19.93 0.90 -0.28
N CYS A 1125 -19.43 1.50 0.81
CA CYS A 1125 -18.37 2.51 0.73
C CYS A 1125 -16.95 1.93 0.62
N LEU A 1126 -16.65 0.82 1.31
CA LEU A 1126 -15.32 0.22 1.31
C LEU A 1126 -15.05 -0.53 0.00
N SER A 1127 -13.86 -0.32 -0.59
CA SER A 1127 -13.38 -1.14 -1.72
C SER A 1127 -13.23 -2.60 -1.30
N TYR A 1128 -13.24 -3.53 -2.27
CA TYR A 1128 -13.11 -4.96 -2.00
C TYR A 1128 -11.89 -5.29 -1.12
N GLU A 1129 -10.74 -4.69 -1.45
CA GLU A 1129 -9.47 -4.85 -0.73
C GLU A 1129 -9.50 -4.32 0.71
N GLN A 1130 -10.16 -3.19 0.91
CA GLN A 1130 -10.33 -2.60 2.24
C GLN A 1130 -11.39 -3.34 3.06
N ARG A 1131 -12.31 -4.08 2.42
CA ARG A 1131 -13.54 -4.57 3.04
C ARG A 1131 -13.31 -5.48 4.26
N GLY A 1132 -12.37 -6.42 4.19
CA GLY A 1132 -12.07 -7.32 5.30
C GLY A 1132 -11.55 -6.59 6.55
N LYS A 1133 -10.42 -5.89 6.39
CA LYS A 1133 -9.78 -5.09 7.47
C LYS A 1133 -10.67 -3.95 7.95
N GLY A 1134 -11.35 -3.27 7.02
CA GLY A 1134 -12.21 -2.12 7.25
C GLY A 1134 -13.51 -2.46 7.97
N ILE A 1135 -14.21 -3.55 7.62
CA ILE A 1135 -15.39 -4.00 8.38
C ILE A 1135 -14.99 -4.42 9.80
N ALA A 1136 -13.87 -5.13 9.97
CA ALA A 1136 -13.36 -5.48 11.29
C ALA A 1136 -13.03 -4.23 12.12
N PHE A 1137 -12.37 -3.22 11.53
CA PHE A 1137 -12.08 -1.94 12.17
C PHE A 1137 -13.36 -1.16 12.54
N VAL A 1138 -14.33 -1.07 11.63
CA VAL A 1138 -15.64 -0.44 11.87
C VAL A 1138 -16.37 -1.13 13.03
N PHE A 1139 -16.42 -2.46 13.07
CA PHE A 1139 -17.02 -3.18 14.20
C PHE A 1139 -16.25 -2.97 15.52
N ALA A 1140 -14.91 -2.93 15.50
CA ALA A 1140 -14.13 -2.60 16.70
C ALA A 1140 -14.43 -1.17 17.20
N PHE A 1141 -14.61 -0.21 16.29
CA PHE A 1141 -14.97 1.18 16.64
C PHE A 1141 -16.40 1.30 17.18
N VAL A 1142 -17.36 0.59 16.57
CA VAL A 1142 -18.74 0.41 17.08
C VAL A 1142 -18.71 -0.10 18.53
N HIS A 1143 -17.93 -1.16 18.80
CA HIS A 1143 -17.85 -1.70 20.15
C HIS A 1143 -17.08 -0.79 21.11
N ALA A 1144 -16.06 -0.04 20.67
CA ALA A 1144 -15.43 0.99 21.50
C ALA A 1144 -16.42 2.10 21.94
N LEU A 1145 -17.31 2.54 21.06
CA LEU A 1145 -18.38 3.49 21.41
C LEU A 1145 -19.47 2.86 22.27
N ALA A 1146 -19.84 1.61 22.00
CA ALA A 1146 -20.77 0.86 22.83
C ALA A 1146 -20.25 0.71 24.27
N PHE A 1147 -18.95 0.46 24.46
CA PHE A 1147 -18.29 0.40 25.77
C PHE A 1147 -18.45 1.73 26.53
N ILE A 1148 -18.22 2.87 25.85
CA ILE A 1148 -18.38 4.20 26.45
C ILE A 1148 -19.85 4.41 26.87
N ASN A 1149 -20.81 4.11 26.00
CA ASN A 1149 -22.23 4.30 26.32
C ASN A 1149 -22.70 3.38 27.45
N GLN A 1150 -22.23 2.13 27.47
CA GLN A 1150 -22.58 1.10 28.47
C GLN A 1150 -21.92 1.33 29.84
N PHE A 1151 -20.75 1.98 29.89
CA PHE A 1151 -20.09 2.34 31.15
C PHE A 1151 -20.54 3.72 31.68
N CYS A 1152 -20.61 4.74 30.82
CA CYS A 1152 -20.85 6.11 31.24
C CYS A 1152 -22.34 6.42 31.49
N PHE A 1153 -23.28 5.84 30.72
CA PHE A 1153 -24.69 6.20 30.85
C PHE A 1153 -25.29 5.89 32.22
N PRO A 1154 -25.08 4.72 32.85
CA PRO A 1154 -25.61 4.46 34.20
C PRO A 1154 -25.10 5.46 35.25
N ILE A 1155 -23.84 5.89 35.14
CA ILE A 1155 -23.21 6.87 36.03
C ILE A 1155 -23.82 8.27 35.81
N ALA A 1156 -24.08 8.64 34.55
CA ALA A 1156 -24.76 9.89 34.21
C ALA A 1156 -26.22 9.90 34.70
N LEU A 1157 -26.97 8.81 34.46
CA LEU A 1157 -28.37 8.68 34.90
C LEU A 1157 -28.48 8.74 36.43
N GLN A 1158 -27.56 8.11 37.17
CA GLN A 1158 -27.53 8.16 38.64
C GLN A 1158 -27.23 9.56 39.19
N LYS A 1159 -26.40 10.37 38.51
CA LYS A 1159 -25.98 11.70 38.99
C LYS A 1159 -26.86 12.85 38.50
N ILE A 1160 -27.44 12.75 37.30
CA ILE A 1160 -28.11 13.86 36.61
C ILE A 1160 -29.58 13.52 36.26
N GLY A 1161 -30.02 12.27 36.45
CA GLY A 1161 -31.42 11.87 36.23
C GLY A 1161 -31.89 12.12 34.80
N TRP A 1162 -33.16 12.53 34.64
CA TRP A 1162 -33.80 12.70 33.32
C TRP A 1162 -33.14 13.77 32.41
N TYR A 1163 -32.34 14.68 32.97
CA TYR A 1163 -31.60 15.66 32.16
C TYR A 1163 -30.56 15.00 31.22
N THR A 1164 -30.15 13.75 31.45
CA THR A 1164 -29.25 13.03 30.52
C THR A 1164 -29.82 12.89 29.10
N TYR A 1165 -31.15 12.87 28.97
CA TYR A 1165 -31.81 12.73 27.66
C TYR A 1165 -31.60 13.96 26.75
N ILE A 1166 -31.34 15.14 27.34
CA ILE A 1166 -31.06 16.39 26.59
C ILE A 1166 -29.77 16.28 25.78
N ILE A 1167 -28.78 15.53 26.28
CA ILE A 1167 -27.50 15.31 25.59
C ILE A 1167 -27.72 14.62 24.24
N PHE A 1168 -28.64 13.64 24.20
CA PHE A 1168 -28.99 12.93 22.96
C PHE A 1168 -29.73 13.81 21.96
N ILE A 1169 -30.58 14.74 22.40
CA ILE A 1169 -31.22 15.72 21.49
C ILE A 1169 -30.17 16.55 20.76
N GLY A 1170 -29.18 17.09 21.49
CA GLY A 1170 -28.09 17.87 20.90
C GLY A 1170 -27.19 17.03 19.99
N TRP A 1171 -26.92 15.78 20.38
CA TRP A 1171 -26.11 14.84 19.60
C TRP A 1171 -26.80 14.45 18.28
N ASP A 1172 -28.10 14.14 18.30
CA ASP A 1172 -28.87 13.72 17.12
C ASP A 1172 -28.98 14.84 16.08
N PHE A 1173 -29.11 16.11 16.52
CA PHE A 1173 -29.03 17.28 15.62
C PHE A 1173 -27.61 17.48 15.04
N MET A 1174 -26.56 17.27 15.83
CA MET A 1174 -25.18 17.30 15.34
C MET A 1174 -24.96 16.20 14.28
N GLN A 1175 -25.42 14.99 14.56
CA GLN A 1175 -25.37 13.83 13.66
C GLN A 1175 -26.12 14.09 12.34
N ALA A 1176 -27.33 14.66 12.39
CA ALA A 1176 -28.06 15.07 11.19
C ALA A 1176 -27.27 16.09 10.35
N THR A 1177 -26.63 17.06 11.02
CA THR A 1177 -25.83 18.12 10.39
C THR A 1177 -24.55 17.56 9.74
N VAL A 1178 -23.79 16.72 10.45
CA VAL A 1178 -22.58 16.09 9.90
C VAL A 1178 -22.93 15.15 8.74
N SER A 1179 -24.01 14.36 8.86
CA SER A 1179 -24.46 13.48 7.77
C SER A 1179 -24.91 14.27 6.53
N TYR A 1180 -25.49 15.46 6.71
CA TYR A 1180 -25.80 16.34 5.58
C TYR A 1180 -24.55 16.80 4.81
N PHE A 1181 -23.46 17.12 5.51
CA PHE A 1181 -22.22 17.61 4.86
C PHE A 1181 -21.26 16.52 4.36
N PHE A 1182 -21.22 15.34 4.99
CA PHE A 1182 -20.19 14.33 4.74
C PHE A 1182 -20.71 13.00 4.14
N SER A 1183 -22.00 12.66 4.29
CA SER A 1183 -22.53 11.41 3.74
C SER A 1183 -22.79 11.51 2.24
N VAL A 1184 -22.27 10.53 1.51
CA VAL A 1184 -22.41 10.30 0.06
C VAL A 1184 -23.67 9.47 -0.22
N GLU A 1185 -24.30 9.60 -1.38
CA GLU A 1185 -25.42 8.71 -1.75
C GLU A 1185 -24.90 7.49 -2.55
N THR A 1186 -25.10 6.28 -2.00
CA THR A 1186 -24.64 5.00 -2.57
C THR A 1186 -25.73 4.27 -3.37
N ARG A 1187 -26.98 4.74 -3.31
CA ARG A 1187 -28.14 4.08 -3.94
C ARG A 1187 -27.93 3.84 -5.44
N ARG A 1188 -28.05 2.58 -5.86
CA ARG A 1188 -27.98 2.13 -7.27
C ARG A 1188 -26.69 2.53 -7.98
N ARG A 1189 -25.57 2.54 -7.26
CA ARG A 1189 -24.22 2.62 -7.86
C ARG A 1189 -23.55 1.24 -7.80
N SER A 1190 -22.69 0.95 -8.76
CA SER A 1190 -21.72 -0.14 -8.66
C SER A 1190 -20.63 0.20 -7.62
N LEU A 1191 -19.87 -0.79 -7.16
CA LEU A 1191 -18.76 -0.55 -6.22
C LEU A 1191 -17.59 0.18 -6.91
N GLU A 1192 -17.58 0.07 -8.23
CA GLU A 1192 -16.63 0.59 -9.19
C GLU A 1192 -16.93 2.09 -9.43
N GLU A 1193 -18.17 2.47 -9.77
CA GLU A 1193 -18.64 3.87 -9.82
C GLU A 1193 -18.42 4.60 -8.48
N MET A 1194 -18.63 3.91 -7.35
CA MET A 1194 -18.35 4.49 -6.04
C MET A 1194 -16.88 4.92 -5.89
N SER A 1195 -15.96 4.32 -6.63
CA SER A 1195 -14.53 4.69 -6.62
C SER A 1195 -14.28 6.03 -7.28
N GLU A 1196 -14.82 6.23 -8.49
CA GLU A 1196 -14.81 7.51 -9.20
C GLU A 1196 -15.46 8.62 -8.34
N ILE A 1197 -16.60 8.31 -7.71
CA ILE A 1197 -17.30 9.24 -6.81
C ILE A 1197 -16.44 9.65 -5.62
N PHE A 1198 -15.62 8.75 -5.03
CA PHE A 1198 -14.71 9.09 -3.92
C PHE A 1198 -13.40 9.77 -4.36
N GLU A 1199 -13.13 9.82 -5.68
CA GLU A 1199 -11.94 10.48 -6.26
C GLU A 1199 -12.23 11.90 -6.79
N ASP A 1200 -13.48 12.23 -7.12
CA ASP A 1200 -13.93 13.62 -7.42
C ASP A 1200 -13.55 14.60 -6.28
N GLU A 1201 -13.22 15.84 -6.63
CA GLU A 1201 -12.90 16.89 -5.67
C GLU A 1201 -14.03 17.16 -4.65
N ASN A 1202 -15.27 16.79 -4.94
CA ASN A 1202 -16.37 16.85 -4.00
C ASN A 1202 -17.30 15.61 -4.09
N PRO A 1203 -17.02 14.52 -3.35
CA PRO A 1203 -17.74 13.24 -3.47
C PRO A 1203 -19.24 13.34 -3.15
N VAL A 1204 -19.61 14.22 -2.21
CA VAL A 1204 -21.02 14.47 -1.87
C VAL A 1204 -21.74 15.16 -3.02
N LYS A 1205 -21.13 16.15 -3.70
CA LYS A 1205 -21.72 16.74 -4.91
C LYS A 1205 -21.72 15.77 -6.09
N ALA A 1206 -20.69 14.93 -6.25
CA ALA A 1206 -20.61 13.93 -7.32
C ALA A 1206 -21.77 12.93 -7.24
N SER A 1207 -21.98 12.29 -6.07
CA SER A 1207 -23.09 11.34 -5.85
C SER A 1207 -24.49 11.94 -6.03
N LEU A 1208 -24.64 13.26 -5.88
CA LEU A 1208 -25.91 13.98 -6.07
C LEU A 1208 -26.16 14.42 -7.52
N ARG A 1209 -25.21 14.24 -8.46
CA ARG A 1209 -25.45 14.47 -9.89
C ARG A 1209 -26.45 13.43 -10.41
N LYS A 1210 -27.58 13.89 -10.99
CA LYS A 1210 -28.56 12.99 -11.63
C LYS A 1210 -27.91 12.23 -12.77
N HIS A 1211 -28.20 10.94 -12.86
CA HIS A 1211 -27.81 10.08 -13.98
C HIS A 1211 -28.47 10.58 -15.27
N VAL A 1212 -27.69 11.16 -16.18
CA VAL A 1212 -28.06 11.21 -17.60
C VAL A 1212 -27.60 9.87 -18.15
N ALA A 1213 -28.53 8.92 -18.29
CA ALA A 1213 -28.22 7.70 -19.04
C ALA A 1213 -27.97 8.11 -20.50
N HIS A 1214 -26.78 7.81 -21.02
CA HIS A 1214 -26.51 7.98 -22.44
C HIS A 1214 -27.18 6.84 -23.20
N VAL A 1215 -28.49 7.02 -23.42
CA VAL A 1215 -29.32 6.14 -24.24
C VAL A 1215 -28.92 6.31 -25.70
N HIS A 1216 -27.81 5.69 -26.09
CA HIS A 1216 -27.62 5.23 -27.46
C HIS A 1216 -28.57 4.05 -27.69
N VAL A 1217 -29.82 4.38 -28.00
CA VAL A 1217 -30.63 3.53 -28.85
C VAL A 1217 -30.22 3.88 -30.28
N ASP A 1218 -29.78 2.88 -31.03
CA ASP A 1218 -29.55 3.01 -32.47
C ASP A 1218 -30.89 3.16 -33.20
N VAL A 1219 -31.35 4.41 -33.35
CA VAL A 1219 -32.56 4.76 -34.11
C VAL A 1219 -32.25 4.82 -35.60
N GLU A 1220 -31.73 3.74 -36.16
CA GLU A 1220 -31.59 3.57 -37.62
C GLU A 1220 -32.33 2.32 -38.15
N GLU A 1221 -32.61 1.30 -37.33
CA GLU A 1221 -33.26 0.06 -37.78
C GLU A 1221 -34.80 0.03 -37.59
N ARG A 1222 -35.48 1.20 -37.68
CA ARG A 1222 -36.97 1.28 -37.60
C ARG A 1222 -37.67 2.17 -38.63
N GLU A 1223 -36.96 2.79 -39.57
CA GLU A 1223 -37.58 3.45 -40.74
C GLU A 1223 -37.49 2.61 -42.03
N ALA A 1224 -37.22 1.31 -41.90
CA ALA A 1224 -37.17 0.33 -42.98
C ALA A 1224 -38.34 -0.69 -42.95
N LYS A 1225 -39.58 -0.22 -42.73
CA LYS A 1225 -40.80 -1.03 -42.89
C LYS A 1225 -42.09 -0.23 -43.03
#